data_AF-Q3J9Z5-F1
#
_entry.id   AF-Q3J9Z5-F1
#
_cell.length_a   1.000
_cell.length_b   1.000
_cell.length_c   1.000
_cell.angle_alpha   90.00
_cell.angle_beta   90.00
_cell.angle_gamma   90.00
#
_symmetry.space_group_name_H-M   'P 1'
#
loop_
_entity.id
_entity.type
_entity.pdbx_description
1 polymer ?
#
loop_
_entity_poly.entity_id
_entity_poly.type
_entity_poly.pdbx_seq_one_letter_code
_entity_poly.pdbx_strand_id
1 'polypeptide(L)'
;MKGPPIPTPTAPEAVEAIAQSRGGQPAPGAGKPAGPEPGEGQRYRISARIDRAEYTRLHERTPGEPLYRPLRIYALNPAVSRLDGGIAATKIQYEPLAPGPKGSILEVDSQDAEGRTYPKANLEDPLVLLEGGYTPSLSSPCFHQQMVYAVAMMTYNHFKVALGRNVAWSFAPRDPASGNNRLLLRPHGAREANAWYDRTRGEIVFGYFKAKNSTPVVRQDEGYVFTCTSHDIIVHEMSHALLDGLRAHFLHPTQGDVLAFHEAFADLIAVFQHFTFEDVVRAEVACSRGNLEKAELLIDIAQEFGRSLGEDGRALRTLVDLAEHCHIGGHDHQIKSGANPLTYDNAGVEPHERGRVLACAVFSAFLTLYRRRTRRYIKLATHGTGELPKGDLSDGLTDFLVAEVRRLANQFLTICIRAIDYCPPVDMRFSDYLRALITADQDVAPDDDWAYREAIIHAFGERGIYGEGTPTMTEDALTWGGPRLPIEPEPELSFGRMKFDSDPAKPADVAEMRRQAGALGRLATRVELAAEFGLVSPSSAAFASGEYGLPVVESVRSVRRVGPDKQVVFDMVAEIIQTRRVKDRQGRQFSFYGGSTVILGPRGGVRFIIRKRVDHEKRLETQREFMHSTDEAAFWEAEGNRVRPARDLSRRLCVRFRASPNSESEASDVPAPGPR
;
A
#
# COMPACT_ATOMS: atom_id res chain seq x y z
N MET A 1 -43.68 -8.64 7.56
CA MET A 1 -42.59 -7.70 7.21
C MET A 1 -41.60 -8.46 6.35
N LYS A 2 -41.43 -8.12 5.07
CA LYS A 2 -40.32 -8.66 4.27
C LYS A 2 -39.03 -8.16 4.93
N GLY A 3 -38.09 -9.05 5.22
CA GLY A 3 -36.77 -8.63 5.70
C GLY A 3 -36.14 -7.63 4.73
N PRO A 4 -35.20 -6.78 5.19
CA PRO A 4 -34.49 -5.88 4.29
C PRO A 4 -33.90 -6.68 3.12
N PRO A 5 -33.94 -6.14 1.89
CA PRO A 5 -33.41 -6.84 0.72
C PRO A 5 -31.94 -7.22 0.95
N ILE A 6 -31.58 -8.43 0.52
CA ILE A 6 -30.17 -8.85 0.49
C ILE A 6 -29.42 -7.84 -0.40
N PRO A 7 -28.31 -7.23 0.07
CA PRO A 7 -27.56 -6.28 -0.74
C PRO A 7 -27.16 -6.91 -2.06
N THR A 8 -27.37 -6.20 -3.17
CA THR A 8 -26.97 -6.70 -4.49
C THR A 8 -25.45 -6.74 -4.54
N PRO A 9 -24.81 -7.86 -4.92
CA PRO A 9 -23.35 -7.93 -4.95
C PRO A 9 -22.78 -6.91 -5.94
N THR A 10 -21.95 -6.01 -5.45
CA THR A 10 -21.16 -5.10 -6.28
C THR A 10 -19.76 -5.68 -6.44
N ALA A 11 -19.17 -5.56 -7.63
CA ALA A 11 -17.75 -5.81 -7.81
C ALA A 11 -17.06 -4.45 -7.85
N PRO A 12 -15.95 -4.26 -7.13
CA PRO A 12 -15.00 -3.24 -7.51
C PRO A 12 -14.61 -3.45 -8.97
N GLU A 13 -14.46 -2.36 -9.73
CA GLU A 13 -14.09 -2.40 -11.16
C GLU A 13 -12.84 -3.25 -11.41
N ALA A 14 -11.90 -3.22 -10.46
CA ALA A 14 -10.70 -4.05 -10.48
C ALA A 14 -11.00 -5.56 -10.51
N VAL A 15 -11.99 -6.01 -9.74
CA VAL A 15 -12.38 -7.43 -9.71
C VAL A 15 -13.06 -7.82 -11.02
N GLU A 16 -13.87 -6.93 -11.62
CA GLU A 16 -14.51 -7.19 -12.91
C GLU A 16 -13.50 -7.33 -14.05
N ALA A 17 -12.51 -6.43 -14.09
CA ALA A 17 -11.45 -6.46 -15.09
C ALA A 17 -10.64 -7.77 -15.04
N ILE A 18 -10.36 -8.29 -13.85
CA ILE A 18 -9.60 -9.54 -13.68
C ILE A 18 -10.43 -10.76 -14.06
N ALA A 19 -11.66 -10.86 -13.58
CA ALA A 19 -12.46 -12.06 -13.79
C ALA A 19 -12.83 -12.28 -15.26
N GLN A 20 -12.83 -11.26 -16.11
CA GLN A 20 -13.04 -11.44 -17.55
C GLN A 20 -11.82 -12.00 -18.30
N SER A 21 -10.63 -12.00 -17.68
CA SER A 21 -9.43 -12.58 -18.29
C SER A 21 -9.58 -14.11 -18.45
N ARG A 22 -9.23 -14.61 -19.63
CA ARG A 22 -9.21 -16.05 -19.94
C ARG A 22 -7.77 -16.53 -19.79
N GLY A 23 -7.51 -17.37 -18.78
CA GLY A 23 -6.25 -18.11 -18.65
C GLY A 23 -6.29 -19.37 -19.50
N GLY A 24 -5.14 -19.75 -20.05
CA GLY A 24 -4.96 -21.07 -20.68
C GLY A 24 -4.91 -22.16 -19.62
N GLN A 25 -4.64 -23.41 -20.02
CA GLN A 25 -4.33 -24.44 -19.02
C GLN A 25 -3.06 -24.05 -18.25
N PRO A 26 -2.98 -24.31 -16.92
CA PRO A 26 -1.80 -24.00 -16.14
C PRO A 26 -0.57 -24.70 -16.74
N ALA A 27 0.51 -23.93 -16.96
CA ALA A 27 1.78 -24.50 -17.39
C ALA A 27 2.29 -25.52 -16.36
N PRO A 28 2.84 -26.67 -16.81
CA PRO A 28 3.25 -27.76 -15.93
C PRO A 28 4.44 -27.35 -15.06
N GLY A 29 4.27 -27.46 -13.73
CA GLY A 29 5.33 -27.60 -12.73
C GLY A 29 6.29 -26.42 -12.56
N ALA A 30 7.00 -26.40 -11.43
CA ALA A 30 8.14 -25.51 -11.24
C ALA A 30 9.16 -25.76 -12.36
N GLY A 31 9.56 -24.71 -13.09
CA GLY A 31 10.60 -24.80 -14.10
C GLY A 31 11.89 -25.40 -13.51
N LYS A 32 12.69 -26.09 -14.35
CA LYS A 32 13.99 -26.62 -13.91
C LYS A 32 14.83 -25.50 -13.27
N PRO A 33 15.60 -25.79 -12.20
CA PRO A 33 16.51 -24.80 -11.64
C PRO A 33 17.43 -24.29 -12.74
N ALA A 34 17.38 -22.98 -12.96
CA ALA A 34 18.20 -22.33 -13.96
C ALA A 34 19.63 -22.14 -13.45
N GLY A 35 20.61 -22.32 -14.34
CA GLY A 35 22.02 -22.13 -14.04
C GLY A 35 22.38 -20.65 -13.78
N PRO A 36 23.63 -20.38 -13.40
CA PRO A 36 24.10 -19.02 -13.23
C PRO A 36 24.13 -18.29 -14.58
N GLU A 37 23.74 -17.02 -14.56
CA GLU A 37 23.78 -16.16 -15.76
C GLU A 37 25.20 -15.64 -16.04
N PRO A 38 25.55 -15.30 -17.29
CA PRO A 38 26.87 -14.79 -17.62
C PRO A 38 27.25 -13.55 -16.79
N GLY A 39 28.32 -13.67 -16.00
CA GLY A 39 28.80 -12.61 -15.09
C GLY A 39 28.16 -12.62 -13.69
N GLU A 40 27.21 -13.51 -13.41
CA GLU A 40 26.67 -13.71 -12.06
C GLU A 40 27.77 -14.19 -11.09
N GLY A 41 27.82 -13.60 -9.90
CA GLY A 41 28.84 -13.84 -8.89
C GLY A 41 30.16 -13.08 -9.09
N GLN A 42 30.38 -12.48 -10.28
CA GLN A 42 31.60 -11.72 -10.60
C GLN A 42 31.31 -10.24 -10.84
N ARG A 43 30.26 -9.93 -11.62
CA ARG A 43 29.85 -8.56 -11.98
C ARG A 43 28.57 -8.14 -11.27
N TYR A 44 27.64 -9.06 -11.06
CA TYR A 44 26.39 -8.81 -10.36
C TYR A 44 25.92 -10.09 -9.67
N ARG A 45 24.86 -9.99 -8.87
CA ARG A 45 24.12 -11.14 -8.33
C ARG A 45 22.65 -11.04 -8.70
N ILE A 46 21.97 -12.17 -8.77
CA ILE A 46 20.52 -12.23 -8.94
C ILE A 46 19.91 -12.58 -7.58
N SER A 47 18.93 -11.80 -7.14
CA SER A 47 18.25 -12.03 -5.87
C SER A 47 17.39 -13.28 -5.92
N ALA A 48 17.31 -14.00 -4.79
CA ALA A 48 16.36 -15.10 -4.63
C ALA A 48 14.90 -14.65 -4.78
N ARG A 49 14.62 -13.33 -4.71
CA ARG A 49 13.29 -12.76 -4.99
C ARG A 49 12.80 -13.01 -6.40
N ILE A 50 13.72 -13.12 -7.38
CA ILE A 50 13.39 -13.45 -8.76
C ILE A 50 12.75 -14.83 -8.82
N ASP A 51 13.43 -15.81 -8.26
CA ASP A 51 12.95 -17.19 -8.22
C ASP A 51 11.68 -17.31 -7.35
N ARG A 52 11.55 -16.49 -6.29
CA ARG A 52 10.37 -16.49 -5.41
C ARG A 52 9.09 -16.03 -6.10
N ALA A 53 9.18 -15.16 -7.11
CA ALA A 53 8.01 -14.63 -7.80
C ALA A 53 7.16 -15.74 -8.45
N GLU A 54 7.80 -16.85 -8.83
CA GLU A 54 7.15 -18.03 -9.39
C GLU A 54 6.18 -18.72 -8.42
N TYR A 55 6.43 -18.62 -7.11
CA TYR A 55 5.57 -19.26 -6.11
C TYR A 55 4.29 -18.45 -5.84
N THR A 56 4.08 -17.31 -6.51
CA THR A 56 2.85 -16.51 -6.39
C THR A 56 2.01 -16.62 -7.65
N ARG A 57 1.39 -17.80 -7.85
CA ARG A 57 0.49 -18.09 -8.97
C ARG A 57 -0.96 -18.06 -8.51
N LEU A 58 -1.76 -17.16 -9.09
CA LEU A 58 -3.20 -17.14 -8.87
C LEU A 58 -3.88 -18.29 -9.64
N HIS A 59 -5.00 -18.78 -9.11
CA HIS A 59 -5.89 -19.69 -9.81
C HIS A 59 -6.33 -19.10 -11.16
N GLU A 60 -6.18 -19.90 -12.21
CA GLU A 60 -6.67 -19.56 -13.54
C GLU A 60 -8.04 -20.20 -13.75
N ARG A 61 -9.06 -19.35 -13.94
CA ARG A 61 -10.44 -19.80 -14.08
C ARG A 61 -10.62 -20.64 -15.34
N THR A 62 -11.20 -21.82 -15.19
CA THR A 62 -11.65 -22.65 -16.31
C THR A 62 -13.03 -22.21 -16.83
N PRO A 63 -13.42 -22.55 -18.08
CA PRO A 63 -14.69 -22.10 -18.66
C PRO A 63 -15.96 -22.50 -17.88
N GLY A 64 -15.92 -23.58 -17.10
CA GLY A 64 -17.05 -24.07 -16.30
C GLY A 64 -17.16 -23.46 -14.90
N GLU A 65 -16.14 -22.74 -14.45
CA GLU A 65 -16.12 -22.10 -13.14
C GLU A 65 -16.80 -20.72 -13.17
N PRO A 66 -17.46 -20.31 -12.06
CA PRO A 66 -18.07 -18.99 -11.98
C PRO A 66 -17.00 -17.89 -11.99
N LEU A 67 -17.41 -16.68 -12.40
CA LEU A 67 -16.50 -15.52 -12.41
C LEU A 67 -16.15 -15.06 -10.99
N TYR A 68 -17.14 -15.08 -10.10
CA TYR A 68 -17.04 -14.50 -8.77
C TYR A 68 -17.69 -15.39 -7.71
N ARG A 69 -17.16 -15.29 -6.49
CA ARG A 69 -17.82 -15.69 -5.25
C ARG A 69 -18.35 -14.42 -4.55
N PRO A 70 -19.67 -14.26 -4.38
CA PRO A 70 -20.20 -13.16 -3.56
C PRO A 70 -19.93 -13.45 -2.07
N LEU A 71 -19.39 -12.48 -1.36
CA LEU A 71 -19.16 -12.54 0.09
C LEU A 71 -19.65 -11.26 0.76
N ARG A 72 -20.24 -11.41 1.96
CA ARG A 72 -20.65 -10.27 2.79
C ARG A 72 -19.51 -9.83 3.70
N ILE A 73 -19.33 -8.53 3.85
CA ILE A 73 -18.31 -7.92 4.71
C ILE A 73 -18.90 -6.73 5.47
N TYR A 74 -18.21 -6.26 6.52
CA TYR A 74 -18.42 -4.91 7.01
C TYR A 74 -17.75 -3.94 6.03
N ALA A 75 -18.48 -2.92 5.57
CA ALA A 75 -17.97 -1.99 4.56
C ALA A 75 -16.83 -1.12 5.11
N LEU A 76 -16.98 -0.65 6.35
CA LEU A 76 -15.99 0.17 7.06
C LEU A 76 -15.65 -0.47 8.41
N ASN A 77 -16.64 -0.48 9.31
CA ASN A 77 -16.55 -1.09 10.63
C ASN A 77 -17.94 -1.57 11.11
N PRO A 78 -17.97 -2.45 12.13
CA PRO A 78 -19.19 -2.98 12.72
C PRO A 78 -20.18 -1.94 13.27
N ALA A 79 -19.73 -0.74 13.64
CA ALA A 79 -20.59 0.32 14.19
C ALA A 79 -21.45 1.04 13.13
N VAL A 80 -21.12 0.91 11.83
CA VAL A 80 -21.90 1.55 10.76
C VAL A 80 -23.25 0.85 10.58
N SER A 81 -24.33 1.64 10.55
CA SER A 81 -25.69 1.14 10.36
C SER A 81 -25.84 0.36 9.07
N ARG A 82 -26.65 -0.71 9.10
CA ARG A 82 -27.02 -1.45 7.89
C ARG A 82 -27.82 -0.60 6.90
N LEU A 83 -28.58 0.38 7.38
CA LEU A 83 -29.36 1.28 6.52
C LEU A 83 -28.46 2.25 5.75
N ASP A 84 -27.28 2.54 6.30
CA ASP A 84 -26.28 3.46 5.72
C ASP A 84 -25.19 2.68 4.96
N GLY A 85 -25.45 1.43 4.59
CA GLY A 85 -24.51 0.60 3.82
C GLY A 85 -23.42 -0.08 4.63
N GLY A 86 -23.53 -0.16 5.96
CA GLY A 86 -22.50 -0.77 6.83
C GLY A 86 -22.18 -2.24 6.54
N ILE A 87 -23.04 -2.94 5.81
CA ILE A 87 -22.78 -4.28 5.26
C ILE A 87 -22.73 -4.19 3.74
N ALA A 88 -21.59 -4.57 3.16
CA ALA A 88 -21.42 -4.68 1.72
C ALA A 88 -21.41 -6.15 1.26
N ALA A 89 -22.01 -6.41 0.11
CA ALA A 89 -21.84 -7.67 -0.62
C ALA A 89 -20.80 -7.44 -1.73
N THR A 90 -19.60 -8.00 -1.57
CA THR A 90 -18.50 -7.86 -2.51
C THR A 90 -18.36 -9.12 -3.38
N LYS A 91 -18.09 -8.93 -4.67
CA LYS A 91 -17.68 -10.01 -5.57
C LYS A 91 -16.17 -10.21 -5.44
N ILE A 92 -15.75 -11.40 -5.04
CA ILE A 92 -14.35 -11.82 -5.04
C ILE A 92 -14.11 -12.73 -6.24
N GLN A 93 -12.96 -12.61 -6.92
CA GLN A 93 -12.61 -13.53 -8.01
C GLN A 93 -12.72 -14.97 -7.52
N TYR A 94 -13.44 -15.81 -8.27
CA TYR A 94 -13.60 -17.20 -7.87
C TYR A 94 -12.27 -17.96 -7.94
N GLU A 95 -12.01 -18.72 -6.88
CA GLU A 95 -11.01 -19.77 -6.83
C GLU A 95 -11.51 -20.88 -5.89
N PRO A 96 -11.12 -22.14 -6.12
CA PRO A 96 -11.43 -23.24 -5.22
C PRO A 96 -10.72 -23.05 -3.87
N LEU A 97 -11.45 -23.19 -2.77
CA LEU A 97 -10.95 -22.98 -1.41
C LEU A 97 -11.09 -24.21 -0.53
N ALA A 98 -10.05 -24.51 0.25
CA ALA A 98 -10.20 -25.40 1.40
C ALA A 98 -10.73 -24.63 2.63
N PRO A 99 -11.37 -25.31 3.61
CA PRO A 99 -11.87 -24.67 4.84
C PRO A 99 -10.76 -23.96 5.65
N GLY A 100 -11.12 -22.83 6.25
CA GLY A 100 -10.14 -21.87 6.77
C GLY A 100 -9.51 -21.18 5.56
N PRO A 101 -10.26 -20.28 4.89
CA PRO A 101 -10.15 -19.97 3.48
C PRO A 101 -8.71 -20.03 2.97
N LYS A 102 -8.39 -21.13 2.30
CA LYS A 102 -7.06 -21.42 1.79
C LYS A 102 -7.12 -21.44 0.27
N GLY A 103 -6.68 -20.34 -0.33
CA GLY A 103 -6.67 -20.12 -1.77
C GLY A 103 -5.27 -20.19 -2.36
N SER A 104 -5.06 -19.47 -3.45
CA SER A 104 -3.83 -19.48 -4.22
C SER A 104 -2.70 -18.73 -3.53
N ILE A 105 -3.03 -17.59 -2.91
CA ILE A 105 -2.04 -16.63 -2.38
C ILE A 105 -2.30 -16.23 -0.92
N LEU A 106 -3.47 -16.57 -0.38
CA LEU A 106 -3.86 -16.30 1.00
C LEU A 106 -4.31 -17.58 1.70
N GLU A 107 -4.08 -17.64 2.99
CA GLU A 107 -4.56 -18.68 3.90
C GLU A 107 -5.03 -18.03 5.19
N VAL A 108 -6.17 -18.45 5.74
CA VAL A 108 -6.70 -17.91 6.99
C VAL A 108 -6.58 -18.93 8.11
N ASP A 109 -5.93 -18.55 9.21
CA ASP A 109 -5.85 -19.38 10.39
C ASP A 109 -7.15 -19.38 11.19
N SER A 110 -7.41 -20.48 11.88
CA SER A 110 -8.54 -20.68 12.78
C SER A 110 -8.14 -20.72 14.26
N GLN A 111 -6.86 -20.52 14.59
CA GLN A 111 -6.38 -20.55 15.98
C GLN A 111 -6.20 -19.15 16.56
N ASP A 112 -6.51 -19.01 17.85
CA ASP A 112 -6.19 -17.79 18.59
C ASP A 112 -4.79 -17.78 19.21
N ALA A 113 -4.47 -16.67 19.88
CA ALA A 113 -3.21 -16.45 20.59
C ALA A 113 -2.94 -17.47 21.72
N GLU A 114 -3.98 -18.11 22.26
CA GLU A 114 -3.88 -19.15 23.29
C GLU A 114 -3.83 -20.56 22.71
N GLY A 115 -3.85 -20.71 21.38
CA GLY A 115 -3.87 -22.00 20.69
C GLY A 115 -5.26 -22.67 20.66
N ARG A 116 -6.34 -21.97 21.06
CA ARG A 116 -7.70 -22.49 20.90
C ARG A 116 -8.06 -22.47 19.42
N THR A 117 -8.62 -23.58 18.94
CA THR A 117 -9.02 -23.72 17.53
C THR A 117 -10.53 -23.48 17.38
N TYR A 118 -10.89 -22.50 16.55
CA TYR A 118 -12.28 -22.24 16.15
C TYR A 118 -12.69 -23.08 14.95
N PRO A 119 -14.01 -23.23 14.68
CA PRO A 119 -14.49 -23.83 13.45
C PRO A 119 -13.93 -23.11 12.22
N LYS A 120 -13.46 -23.88 11.24
CA LYS A 120 -12.93 -23.37 9.98
C LYS A 120 -14.08 -22.93 9.08
N ALA A 121 -14.03 -21.71 8.56
CA ALA A 121 -14.98 -21.22 7.58
C ALA A 121 -14.88 -22.03 6.29
N ASN A 122 -15.96 -22.68 5.87
CA ASN A 122 -16.04 -23.43 4.62
C ASN A 122 -16.86 -22.64 3.60
N LEU A 123 -16.16 -21.88 2.74
CA LEU A 123 -16.79 -21.05 1.71
C LEU A 123 -17.23 -21.85 0.47
N GLU A 124 -17.00 -23.17 0.45
CA GLU A 124 -17.50 -24.11 -0.58
C GLU A 124 -18.73 -24.90 -0.10
N ASP A 125 -19.17 -24.71 1.14
CA ASP A 125 -20.40 -25.34 1.62
C ASP A 125 -21.60 -24.83 0.80
N PRO A 126 -22.44 -25.71 0.22
CA PRO A 126 -23.59 -25.29 -0.58
C PRO A 126 -24.53 -24.32 0.13
N LEU A 127 -24.76 -24.48 1.44
CA LEU A 127 -25.62 -23.58 2.22
C LEU A 127 -24.98 -22.21 2.37
N VAL A 128 -23.67 -22.16 2.60
CA VAL A 128 -22.90 -20.91 2.70
C VAL A 128 -22.86 -20.19 1.34
N LEU A 129 -22.67 -20.92 0.25
CA LEU A 129 -22.68 -20.37 -1.11
C LEU A 129 -24.04 -19.77 -1.49
N LEU A 130 -25.14 -20.47 -1.18
CA LEU A 130 -26.51 -20.00 -1.45
C LEU A 130 -26.82 -18.68 -0.73
N GLU A 131 -26.22 -18.44 0.43
CA GLU A 131 -26.37 -17.19 1.20
C GLU A 131 -25.36 -16.09 0.82
N GLY A 132 -24.43 -16.35 -0.11
CA GLY A 132 -23.35 -15.41 -0.43
C GLY A 132 -22.36 -15.23 0.72
N GLY A 133 -21.96 -16.34 1.34
CA GLY A 133 -21.06 -16.37 2.49
C GLY A 133 -21.79 -16.33 3.83
N TYR A 134 -21.02 -16.32 4.93
CA TYR A 134 -21.51 -16.14 6.29
C TYR A 134 -22.13 -14.76 6.51
N THR A 135 -23.17 -14.72 7.35
CA THR A 135 -23.80 -13.46 7.77
C THR A 135 -22.85 -12.64 8.66
N PRO A 136 -22.71 -11.32 8.45
CA PRO A 136 -21.89 -10.46 9.30
C PRO A 136 -22.23 -10.54 10.78
N SER A 137 -21.21 -10.83 11.59
CA SER A 137 -21.34 -11.03 13.02
C SER A 137 -20.02 -10.81 13.75
N LEU A 138 -20.07 -10.05 14.85
CA LEU A 138 -18.96 -9.84 15.80
C LEU A 138 -18.64 -11.07 16.67
N SER A 139 -19.55 -12.03 16.75
CA SER A 139 -19.43 -13.21 17.63
C SER A 139 -19.11 -14.49 16.87
N SER A 140 -19.03 -14.44 15.53
CA SER A 140 -18.81 -15.62 14.68
C SER A 140 -17.36 -15.67 14.17
N PRO A 141 -16.52 -16.60 14.66
CA PRO A 141 -15.17 -16.80 14.13
C PRO A 141 -15.14 -17.13 12.64
N CYS A 142 -16.16 -17.83 12.12
CA CYS A 142 -16.25 -18.13 10.70
C CYS A 142 -16.45 -16.86 9.87
N PHE A 143 -17.25 -15.90 10.36
CA PHE A 143 -17.39 -14.61 9.69
C PHE A 143 -16.09 -13.80 9.77
N HIS A 144 -15.36 -13.82 10.89
CA HIS A 144 -14.06 -13.13 10.99
C HIS A 144 -13.07 -13.66 9.94
N GLN A 145 -13.05 -14.98 9.73
CA GLN A 145 -12.24 -15.61 8.69
C GLN A 145 -12.66 -15.17 7.28
N GLN A 146 -13.97 -15.08 7.00
CA GLN A 146 -14.48 -14.55 5.73
C GLN A 146 -14.12 -13.08 5.52
N MET A 147 -14.27 -12.26 6.57
CA MET A 147 -14.01 -10.82 6.54
C MET A 147 -12.56 -10.54 6.12
N VAL A 148 -11.58 -11.13 6.82
CA VAL A 148 -10.16 -10.93 6.50
C VAL A 148 -9.82 -11.45 5.11
N TYR A 149 -10.37 -12.60 4.71
CA TYR A 149 -10.11 -13.18 3.39
C TYR A 149 -10.63 -12.29 2.27
N ALA A 150 -11.89 -11.87 2.36
CA ALA A 150 -12.55 -11.08 1.33
C ALA A 150 -11.89 -9.72 1.15
N VAL A 151 -11.62 -8.99 2.24
CA VAL A 151 -11.00 -7.67 2.20
C VAL A 151 -9.55 -7.75 1.73
N ALA A 152 -8.78 -8.75 2.17
CA ALA A 152 -7.41 -8.94 1.70
C ALA A 152 -7.34 -9.27 0.19
N MET A 153 -8.20 -10.18 -0.30
CA MET A 153 -8.27 -10.48 -1.75
C MET A 153 -8.72 -9.26 -2.57
N MET A 154 -9.65 -8.47 -2.05
CA MET A 154 -10.10 -7.23 -2.69
C MET A 154 -8.96 -6.22 -2.80
N THR A 155 -8.20 -5.99 -1.72
CA THR A 155 -7.01 -5.13 -1.74
C THR A 155 -5.96 -5.65 -2.72
N TYR A 156 -5.67 -6.95 -2.72
CA TYR A 156 -4.74 -7.56 -3.70
C TYR A 156 -5.18 -7.28 -5.15
N ASN A 157 -6.47 -7.40 -5.45
CA ASN A 157 -7.01 -7.20 -6.78
C ASN A 157 -6.88 -5.74 -7.25
N HIS A 158 -7.07 -4.75 -6.37
CA HIS A 158 -6.80 -3.34 -6.70
C HIS A 158 -5.34 -3.14 -7.12
N PHE A 159 -4.38 -3.74 -6.39
CA PHE A 159 -2.97 -3.68 -6.74
C PHE A 159 -2.66 -4.36 -8.08
N LYS A 160 -3.21 -5.56 -8.29
CA LYS A 160 -3.03 -6.31 -9.54
C LYS A 160 -3.53 -5.54 -10.76
N VAL A 161 -4.69 -4.91 -10.68
CA VAL A 161 -5.24 -4.10 -11.79
C VAL A 161 -4.45 -2.82 -12.01
N ALA A 162 -4.14 -2.09 -10.95
CA ALA A 162 -3.39 -0.85 -11.07
C ALA A 162 -2.00 -1.09 -11.69
N LEU A 163 -1.27 -2.12 -11.22
CA LEU A 163 0.08 -2.44 -11.69
C LEU A 163 0.10 -3.23 -13.01
N GLY A 164 -0.99 -3.90 -13.36
CA GLY A 164 -1.07 -4.72 -14.57
C GLY A 164 -0.28 -6.03 -14.50
N ARG A 165 -0.06 -6.56 -13.29
CA ARG A 165 0.70 -7.80 -13.01
C ARG A 165 0.34 -8.40 -11.65
N ASN A 166 0.69 -9.66 -11.43
CA ASN A 166 0.61 -10.26 -10.09
C ASN A 166 1.67 -9.65 -9.15
N VAL A 167 1.33 -9.52 -7.87
CA VAL A 167 2.25 -9.11 -6.81
C VAL A 167 2.74 -10.34 -6.08
N ALA A 168 4.06 -10.54 -6.06
CA ALA A 168 4.72 -11.63 -5.34
C ALA A 168 5.03 -11.25 -3.89
N TRP A 169 5.09 -12.25 -3.02
CA TRP A 169 5.45 -12.06 -1.61
C TRP A 169 6.97 -11.95 -1.41
N SER A 170 7.39 -11.19 -0.39
CA SER A 170 8.81 -10.97 -0.08
C SER A 170 9.45 -12.15 0.66
N PHE A 171 8.65 -12.91 1.40
CA PHE A 171 9.05 -14.01 2.27
C PHE A 171 9.11 -15.34 1.51
N ALA A 172 9.87 -16.28 2.05
CA ALA A 172 9.98 -17.62 1.48
C ALA A 172 8.68 -18.42 1.72
N PRO A 173 8.30 -19.33 0.82
CA PRO A 173 7.18 -20.23 1.07
C PRO A 173 7.43 -21.04 2.34
N ARG A 174 6.40 -21.11 3.20
CA ARG A 174 6.43 -21.90 4.43
C ARG A 174 6.60 -23.40 4.16
N ASP A 175 6.01 -23.85 3.07
CA ASP A 175 6.18 -25.20 2.54
C ASP A 175 6.46 -25.14 1.04
N PRO A 176 7.73 -25.25 0.62
CA PRO A 176 8.12 -25.29 -0.79
C PRO A 176 7.49 -26.46 -1.57
N ALA A 177 7.10 -27.55 -0.90
CA ALA A 177 6.45 -28.70 -1.53
C ALA A 177 4.96 -28.44 -1.80
N SER A 178 4.33 -27.49 -1.11
CA SER A 178 2.89 -27.16 -1.24
C SER A 178 2.54 -26.36 -2.52
N GLY A 179 3.53 -26.04 -3.35
CA GLY A 179 3.36 -25.32 -4.61
C GLY A 179 3.35 -23.80 -4.45
N ASN A 180 2.28 -23.21 -3.92
CA ASN A 180 2.14 -21.75 -3.84
C ASN A 180 2.54 -21.16 -2.48
N ASN A 181 3.19 -20.01 -2.51
CA ASN A 181 3.47 -19.16 -1.37
C ASN A 181 2.22 -18.36 -0.96
N ARG A 182 1.81 -18.50 0.30
CA ARG A 182 0.59 -17.90 0.84
C ARG A 182 0.90 -17.02 2.04
N LEU A 183 0.33 -15.81 2.06
CA LEU A 183 0.29 -14.97 3.26
C LEU A 183 -0.73 -15.54 4.24
N LEU A 184 -0.32 -15.76 5.50
CA LEU A 184 -1.24 -16.23 6.53
C LEU A 184 -1.94 -15.05 7.21
N LEU A 185 -3.26 -15.06 7.23
CA LEU A 185 -4.07 -14.10 7.98
C LEU A 185 -4.47 -14.76 9.31
N ARG A 186 -4.19 -14.10 10.44
CA ARG A 186 -4.54 -14.59 11.79
C ARG A 186 -5.59 -13.68 12.43
N PRO A 187 -6.90 -13.91 12.21
CA PRO A 187 -7.97 -13.05 12.74
C PRO A 187 -7.93 -12.85 14.27
N HIS A 188 -7.41 -13.85 14.99
CA HIS A 188 -7.32 -13.87 16.46
C HIS A 188 -5.88 -14.04 16.93
N GLY A 189 -4.92 -13.47 16.21
CA GLY A 189 -3.52 -13.82 16.36
C GLY A 189 -2.82 -13.28 17.62
N ALA A 190 -3.37 -12.27 18.31
CA ALA A 190 -2.79 -11.70 19.52
C ALA A 190 -3.85 -11.11 20.48
N ARG A 191 -3.59 -11.11 21.79
CA ARG A 191 -4.41 -10.41 22.80
C ARG A 191 -3.96 -8.98 23.04
N GLU A 192 -3.87 -8.22 21.96
CA GLU A 192 -3.35 -6.87 21.97
C GLU A 192 -4.31 -5.95 21.19
N ALA A 193 -4.37 -4.67 21.59
CA ALA A 193 -5.06 -3.65 20.83
C ALA A 193 -4.19 -3.17 19.66
N ASN A 194 -3.87 -4.10 18.76
CA ASN A 194 -3.02 -3.83 17.61
C ASN A 194 -3.24 -4.84 16.47
N ALA A 195 -2.78 -4.50 15.27
CA ALA A 195 -2.58 -5.42 14.16
C ALA A 195 -1.23 -5.10 13.50
N TRP A 196 -0.57 -6.09 12.90
CA TRP A 196 0.68 -5.86 12.17
C TRP A 196 0.94 -6.93 11.12
N TYR A 197 1.62 -6.53 10.04
CA TYR A 197 2.29 -7.45 9.12
C TYR A 197 3.65 -7.92 9.69
N ASP A 198 3.87 -9.24 9.73
CA ASP A 198 5.14 -9.87 10.08
C ASP A 198 5.77 -10.50 8.83
N ARG A 199 6.80 -9.83 8.29
CA ARG A 199 7.58 -10.30 7.15
C ARG A 199 8.32 -11.62 7.41
N THR A 200 8.84 -11.83 8.62
CA THR A 200 9.67 -13.01 8.93
C THR A 200 8.81 -14.27 8.89
N ARG A 201 7.60 -14.18 9.44
CA ARG A 201 6.66 -15.29 9.50
C ARG A 201 5.73 -15.35 8.28
N GLY A 202 5.67 -14.29 7.47
CA GLY A 202 4.76 -14.20 6.33
C GLY A 202 3.30 -14.25 6.79
N GLU A 203 2.96 -13.45 7.79
CA GLU A 203 1.60 -13.37 8.34
C GLU A 203 1.16 -11.95 8.63
N ILE A 204 -0.16 -11.75 8.65
CA ILE A 204 -0.78 -10.58 9.26
C ILE A 204 -1.46 -11.05 10.54
N VAL A 205 -1.10 -10.40 11.65
CA VAL A 205 -1.62 -10.70 12.98
C VAL A 205 -2.66 -9.67 13.33
N PHE A 206 -3.91 -10.10 13.54
CA PHE A 206 -4.98 -9.25 14.03
C PHE A 206 -5.18 -9.50 15.53
N GLY A 207 -5.03 -8.45 16.31
CA GLY A 207 -5.25 -8.49 17.75
C GLY A 207 -6.73 -8.38 18.15
N TYR A 208 -7.02 -8.82 19.36
CA TYR A 208 -8.29 -8.61 20.05
C TYR A 208 -8.09 -8.26 21.51
N PHE A 209 -8.96 -7.41 22.04
CA PHE A 209 -8.83 -6.86 23.39
C PHE A 209 -10.20 -6.54 23.97
N LYS A 210 -10.28 -6.43 25.30
CA LYS A 210 -11.49 -5.96 25.96
C LYS A 210 -11.64 -4.45 25.74
N ALA A 211 -12.83 -4.01 25.37
CA ALA A 211 -13.10 -2.59 25.17
C ALA A 211 -12.87 -1.82 26.47
N LYS A 212 -12.00 -0.81 26.46
CA LYS A 212 -11.75 0.05 27.65
C LYS A 212 -12.85 1.10 27.83
N ASN A 213 -13.47 1.52 26.73
CA ASN A 213 -14.64 2.37 26.68
C ASN A 213 -15.78 1.64 25.97
N SER A 214 -17.02 1.99 26.29
CA SER A 214 -18.17 1.44 25.57
C SER A 214 -18.24 2.01 24.15
N THR A 215 -18.47 1.15 23.17
CA THR A 215 -18.81 1.51 21.78
C THR A 215 -20.31 1.25 21.53
N PRO A 216 -20.88 1.70 20.40
CA PRO A 216 -22.28 1.39 20.06
C PRO A 216 -22.60 -0.11 20.02
N VAL A 217 -21.60 -0.97 19.85
CA VAL A 217 -21.77 -2.43 19.66
C VAL A 217 -21.06 -3.28 20.71
N VAL A 218 -20.10 -2.72 21.48
CA VAL A 218 -19.35 -3.43 22.52
C VAL A 218 -19.42 -2.65 23.83
N ARG A 219 -19.88 -3.31 24.91
CA ARG A 219 -19.82 -2.70 26.25
C ARG A 219 -18.41 -2.76 26.82
N GLN A 220 -18.05 -1.72 27.55
CA GLN A 220 -16.82 -1.64 28.33
C GLN A 220 -16.62 -2.87 29.23
N ASP A 221 -15.39 -3.40 29.26
CA ASP A 221 -14.88 -4.50 30.08
C ASP A 221 -15.58 -5.88 29.98
N GLU A 222 -16.72 -5.94 29.28
CA GLU A 222 -17.48 -7.17 29.02
C GLU A 222 -17.13 -7.80 27.66
N GLY A 223 -17.17 -7.00 26.58
CA GLY A 223 -17.01 -7.49 25.22
C GLY A 223 -15.61 -7.31 24.65
N TYR A 224 -15.31 -8.06 23.59
CA TYR A 224 -14.06 -7.97 22.85
C TYR A 224 -14.23 -7.15 21.57
N VAL A 225 -13.26 -6.29 21.30
CA VAL A 225 -13.05 -5.65 20.01
C VAL A 225 -12.06 -6.49 19.23
N PHE A 226 -12.39 -6.79 17.98
CA PHE A 226 -11.54 -7.56 17.08
C PHE A 226 -11.05 -6.66 15.95
N THR A 227 -9.74 -6.51 15.82
CA THR A 227 -9.18 -5.69 14.72
C THR A 227 -9.47 -6.30 13.35
N CYS A 228 -9.65 -7.62 13.28
CA CYS A 228 -10.01 -8.36 12.07
C CYS A 228 -11.43 -8.08 11.54
N THR A 229 -12.25 -7.28 12.23
CA THR A 229 -13.59 -6.87 11.74
C THR A 229 -13.61 -5.45 11.18
N SER A 230 -12.51 -4.69 11.28
CA SER A 230 -12.38 -3.39 10.62
C SER A 230 -11.83 -3.59 9.22
N HIS A 231 -12.55 -3.10 8.22
CA HIS A 231 -12.11 -3.07 6.83
C HIS A 231 -10.75 -2.36 6.74
N ASP A 232 -10.65 -1.18 7.32
CA ASP A 232 -9.49 -0.31 7.20
C ASP A 232 -8.25 -0.91 7.84
N ILE A 233 -8.39 -1.61 8.98
CA ILE A 233 -7.26 -2.33 9.59
C ILE A 233 -6.74 -3.41 8.64
N ILE A 234 -7.63 -4.19 8.02
CA ILE A 234 -7.22 -5.25 7.09
C ILE A 234 -6.55 -4.65 5.85
N VAL A 235 -7.11 -3.59 5.26
CA VAL A 235 -6.53 -2.93 4.08
C VAL A 235 -5.16 -2.34 4.40
N HIS A 236 -5.01 -1.69 5.55
CA HIS A 236 -3.76 -1.08 5.99
C HIS A 236 -2.65 -2.12 6.11
N GLU A 237 -2.86 -3.19 6.89
CA GLU A 237 -1.84 -4.24 7.07
C GLU A 237 -1.54 -5.00 5.77
N MET A 238 -2.57 -5.23 4.96
CA MET A 238 -2.40 -5.85 3.65
C MET A 238 -1.56 -4.97 2.71
N SER A 239 -1.68 -3.65 2.82
CA SER A 239 -0.89 -2.71 2.02
C SER A 239 0.60 -2.75 2.38
N HIS A 240 0.96 -2.93 3.66
CA HIS A 240 2.35 -3.19 4.05
C HIS A 240 2.89 -4.48 3.42
N ALA A 241 2.13 -5.58 3.50
CA ALA A 241 2.53 -6.86 2.92
C ALA A 241 2.73 -6.78 1.40
N LEU A 242 1.84 -6.06 0.70
CA LEU A 242 1.93 -5.84 -0.74
C LEU A 242 3.12 -4.94 -1.11
N LEU A 243 3.32 -3.84 -0.40
CA LEU A 243 4.43 -2.92 -0.65
C LEU A 243 5.80 -3.61 -0.43
N ASP A 244 5.90 -4.44 0.61
CA ASP A 244 7.05 -5.27 0.91
C ASP A 244 7.33 -6.34 -0.17
N GLY A 245 6.27 -6.90 -0.75
CA GLY A 245 6.32 -7.78 -1.92
C GLY A 245 6.82 -7.06 -3.18
N LEU A 246 6.37 -5.82 -3.39
CA LEU A 246 6.75 -5.01 -4.55
C LEU A 246 8.19 -4.51 -4.48
N ARG A 247 8.71 -4.14 -3.31
CA ARG A 247 9.97 -3.40 -3.19
C ARG A 247 10.87 -4.01 -2.13
N ALA A 248 12.07 -4.42 -2.53
CA ALA A 248 12.91 -5.28 -1.70
C ALA A 248 13.39 -4.63 -0.39
N HIS A 249 13.66 -3.32 -0.42
CA HIS A 249 14.31 -2.57 0.66
C HIS A 249 13.52 -1.31 1.06
N PHE A 250 12.23 -1.24 0.75
CA PHE A 250 11.38 -0.09 1.13
C PHE A 250 11.14 0.03 2.62
N LEU A 251 11.24 -1.06 3.38
CA LEU A 251 11.13 -1.02 4.85
C LEU A 251 12.47 -0.71 5.52
N HIS A 252 13.56 -0.46 4.77
CA HIS A 252 14.84 -0.13 5.40
C HIS A 252 14.77 1.30 5.96
N PRO A 253 14.87 1.50 7.29
CA PRO A 253 14.60 2.79 7.93
C PRO A 253 15.78 3.75 7.74
N THR A 254 16.02 4.22 6.50
CA THR A 254 17.15 5.11 6.19
C THR A 254 16.93 6.54 6.70
N GLN A 255 15.68 6.96 6.81
CA GLN A 255 15.24 8.25 7.33
C GLN A 255 13.74 8.25 7.66
N GLY A 256 13.25 9.34 8.28
CA GLY A 256 11.88 9.46 8.76
C GLY A 256 10.79 9.32 7.68
N ASP A 257 10.97 9.87 6.46
CA ASP A 257 9.90 9.75 5.45
C ASP A 257 9.70 8.31 4.97
N VAL A 258 10.70 7.43 5.10
CA VAL A 258 10.53 6.05 4.64
C VAL A 258 9.42 5.40 5.44
N LEU A 259 9.50 5.44 6.77
CA LEU A 259 8.50 4.87 7.66
C LEU A 259 7.17 5.61 7.53
N ALA A 260 7.21 6.95 7.50
CA ALA A 260 6.02 7.77 7.35
C ALA A 260 5.28 7.52 6.02
N PHE A 261 6.01 7.19 4.95
CA PHE A 261 5.43 6.83 3.66
C PHE A 261 4.64 5.52 3.74
N HIS A 262 5.13 4.52 4.47
CA HIS A 262 4.41 3.25 4.63
C HIS A 262 3.06 3.46 5.30
N GLU A 263 3.03 4.22 6.39
CA GLU A 263 1.80 4.58 7.10
C GLU A 263 0.84 5.35 6.19
N ALA A 264 1.31 6.45 5.60
CA ALA A 264 0.50 7.29 4.72
C ALA A 264 -0.07 6.53 3.51
N PHE A 265 0.74 5.65 2.92
CA PHE A 265 0.33 4.87 1.76
C PHE A 265 -0.76 3.87 2.15
N ALA A 266 -0.55 3.08 3.20
CA ALA A 266 -1.52 2.10 3.69
C ALA A 266 -2.87 2.74 4.02
N ASP A 267 -2.82 3.91 4.66
CA ASP A 267 -3.96 4.75 4.98
C ASP A 267 -4.70 5.30 3.75
N LEU A 268 -3.97 5.81 2.74
CA LEU A 268 -4.57 6.25 1.47
C LEU A 268 -5.28 5.11 0.74
N ILE A 269 -4.71 3.90 0.74
CA ILE A 269 -5.36 2.73 0.15
C ILE A 269 -6.67 2.42 0.88
N ALA A 270 -6.68 2.46 2.22
CA ALA A 270 -7.89 2.22 3.01
C ALA A 270 -8.99 3.24 2.69
N VAL A 271 -8.69 4.55 2.76
CA VAL A 271 -9.66 5.63 2.49
C VAL A 271 -10.22 5.54 1.07
N PHE A 272 -9.37 5.39 0.05
CA PHE A 272 -9.89 5.31 -1.32
C PHE A 272 -10.72 4.06 -1.57
N GLN A 273 -10.50 2.96 -0.83
CA GLN A 273 -11.36 1.78 -0.93
C GLN A 273 -12.75 2.01 -0.33
N HIS A 274 -12.97 2.96 0.59
CA HIS A 274 -14.31 3.32 1.08
C HIS A 274 -15.23 3.73 -0.08
N PHE A 275 -14.67 4.46 -1.06
CA PHE A 275 -15.39 4.93 -2.23
C PHE A 275 -15.73 3.80 -3.22
N THR A 276 -15.31 2.55 -2.98
CA THR A 276 -15.76 1.42 -3.80
C THR A 276 -17.17 0.95 -3.42
N PHE A 277 -17.62 1.23 -2.19
CA PHE A 277 -18.91 0.81 -1.64
C PHE A 277 -20.01 1.82 -1.95
N GLU A 278 -20.79 1.55 -3.01
CA GLU A 278 -21.80 2.48 -3.52
C GLU A 278 -22.83 2.91 -2.47
N ASP A 279 -23.34 1.99 -1.67
CA ASP A 279 -24.40 2.29 -0.70
C ASP A 279 -23.92 3.24 0.40
N VAL A 280 -22.68 3.05 0.88
CA VAL A 280 -22.04 3.94 1.86
C VAL A 280 -21.82 5.32 1.23
N VAL A 281 -21.26 5.36 0.02
CA VAL A 281 -21.01 6.62 -0.69
C VAL A 281 -22.30 7.38 -0.95
N ARG A 282 -23.38 6.67 -1.33
CA ARG A 282 -24.70 7.27 -1.55
C ARG A 282 -25.28 7.87 -0.28
N ALA A 283 -25.24 7.13 0.83
CA ALA A 283 -25.70 7.63 2.12
C ALA A 283 -24.94 8.90 2.54
N GLU A 284 -23.62 8.88 2.41
CA GLU A 284 -22.76 10.00 2.81
C GLU A 284 -22.88 11.20 1.88
N VAL A 285 -22.98 11.01 0.56
CA VAL A 285 -23.25 12.09 -0.39
C VAL A 285 -24.62 12.74 -0.13
N ALA A 286 -25.63 11.94 0.19
CA ALA A 286 -26.95 12.46 0.54
C ALA A 286 -26.92 13.26 1.86
N CYS A 287 -26.34 12.69 2.92
CA CYS A 287 -26.24 13.32 4.23
C CYS A 287 -25.41 14.61 4.21
N SER A 288 -24.26 14.58 3.55
CA SER A 288 -23.36 15.73 3.39
C SER A 288 -23.83 16.74 2.34
N ARG A 289 -24.92 16.44 1.62
CA ARG A 289 -25.45 17.24 0.51
C ARG A 289 -24.38 17.52 -0.55
N GLY A 290 -23.59 16.50 -0.86
CA GLY A 290 -22.52 16.53 -1.85
C GLY A 290 -21.22 17.20 -1.39
N ASN A 291 -21.14 17.70 -0.15
CA ASN A 291 -19.92 18.25 0.41
C ASN A 291 -19.10 17.16 1.11
N LEU A 292 -18.15 16.57 0.39
CA LEU A 292 -17.34 15.47 0.89
C LEU A 292 -16.53 15.83 2.14
N GLU A 293 -16.15 17.09 2.37
CA GLU A 293 -15.44 17.49 3.60
C GLU A 293 -16.26 17.22 4.88
N LYS A 294 -17.57 17.02 4.74
CA LYS A 294 -18.49 16.69 5.83
C LYS A 294 -18.91 15.21 5.84
N ALA A 295 -18.33 14.39 4.97
CA ALA A 295 -18.62 12.96 4.87
C ALA A 295 -17.70 12.16 5.81
N GLU A 296 -17.96 12.26 7.11
CA GLU A 296 -17.11 11.68 8.17
C GLU A 296 -16.89 10.17 7.99
N LEU A 297 -17.91 9.41 7.55
CA LEU A 297 -17.74 7.96 7.37
C LEU A 297 -16.84 7.59 6.19
N LEU A 298 -16.72 8.46 5.18
CA LEU A 298 -15.82 8.22 4.04
C LEU A 298 -14.40 8.67 4.33
N ILE A 299 -14.22 9.70 5.15
CA ILE A 299 -12.94 10.37 5.38
C ILE A 299 -12.19 9.78 6.59
N ASP A 300 -12.89 9.43 7.66
CA ASP A 300 -12.23 8.98 8.88
C ASP A 300 -11.91 7.50 8.85
N ILE A 301 -10.68 7.15 9.21
CA ILE A 301 -10.22 5.76 9.29
C ILE A 301 -10.43 5.19 10.70
N ALA A 302 -10.99 3.98 10.79
CA ALA A 302 -11.04 3.13 11.98
C ALA A 302 -11.62 3.78 13.26
N GLN A 303 -12.64 4.64 13.11
CA GLN A 303 -13.29 5.36 14.22
C GLN A 303 -13.69 4.48 15.42
N GLU A 304 -14.26 3.28 15.17
CA GLU A 304 -14.72 2.38 16.24
C GLU A 304 -13.57 1.88 17.13
N PHE A 305 -12.41 1.59 16.53
CA PHE A 305 -11.23 1.14 17.25
C PHE A 305 -10.67 2.27 18.13
N GLY A 306 -10.58 3.49 17.58
CA GLY A 306 -10.15 4.66 18.35
C GLY A 306 -11.01 4.94 19.57
N ARG A 307 -12.34 4.91 19.41
CA ARG A 307 -13.30 5.14 20.52
C ARG A 307 -13.20 4.09 21.63
N SER A 308 -12.80 2.87 21.31
CA SER A 308 -12.69 1.77 22.28
C SER A 308 -11.45 1.84 23.19
N LEU A 309 -10.49 2.73 22.86
CA LEU A 309 -9.30 3.03 23.64
C LEU A 309 -9.61 4.28 24.52
N GLY A 310 -9.14 4.32 25.79
CA GLY A 310 -9.50 5.31 26.84
C GLY A 310 -9.22 6.81 26.54
N GLU A 311 -9.29 7.70 27.54
CA GLU A 311 -9.10 9.17 27.38
C GLU A 311 -7.70 9.59 26.85
N ASP A 312 -6.66 8.79 27.10
CA ASP A 312 -5.33 8.95 26.48
C ASP A 312 -5.22 8.29 25.08
N GLY A 313 -6.30 7.64 24.65
CA GLY A 313 -6.43 6.76 23.50
C GLY A 313 -6.53 7.53 22.20
N ARG A 314 -5.49 8.31 21.87
CA ARG A 314 -5.18 8.54 20.46
C ARG A 314 -5.01 7.15 19.85
N ALA A 315 -5.95 6.78 18.98
CA ALA A 315 -5.83 5.57 18.17
C ALA A 315 -4.42 5.53 17.56
N LEU A 316 -3.92 4.34 17.27
CA LEU A 316 -2.71 4.11 16.47
C LEU A 316 -2.77 4.72 15.04
N ARG A 317 -3.73 5.62 14.75
CA ARG A 317 -4.08 6.08 13.40
C ARG A 317 -4.40 7.56 13.43
N THR A 318 -3.72 8.28 12.56
CA THR A 318 -3.64 9.75 12.60
C THR A 318 -4.59 10.44 11.64
N LEU A 319 -5.31 9.70 10.79
CA LEU A 319 -6.26 10.28 9.85
C LEU A 319 -7.64 10.57 10.44
N VAL A 320 -7.81 10.39 11.75
CA VAL A 320 -8.82 11.14 12.48
C VAL A 320 -8.53 12.63 12.21
N ASP A 321 -9.52 13.36 11.71
CA ASP A 321 -9.43 14.78 11.38
C ASP A 321 -8.73 15.12 10.03
N LEU A 322 -8.76 14.20 9.05
CA LEU A 322 -8.39 14.50 7.64
C LEU A 322 -9.15 15.73 7.14
N ALA A 323 -10.44 15.84 7.46
CA ALA A 323 -11.29 16.97 7.08
C ALA A 323 -10.82 18.30 7.68
N GLU A 324 -10.27 18.31 8.90
CA GLU A 324 -9.77 19.54 9.53
C GLU A 324 -8.49 20.07 8.87
N HIS A 325 -7.66 19.17 8.32
CA HIS A 325 -6.34 19.48 7.77
C HIS A 325 -6.28 19.43 6.23
N CYS A 326 -7.37 19.02 5.58
CA CYS A 326 -7.55 19.11 4.14
C CYS A 326 -8.29 20.38 3.80
N HIS A 327 -7.63 21.27 3.07
CA HIS A 327 -8.27 22.45 2.50
C HIS A 327 -8.33 22.32 0.97
N ILE A 328 -9.40 22.83 0.37
CA ILE A 328 -9.49 22.99 -1.08
C ILE A 328 -8.85 24.34 -1.43
N GLY A 329 -7.64 24.29 -1.99
CA GLY A 329 -6.98 25.45 -2.56
C GLY A 329 -7.77 26.01 -3.74
N GLY A 330 -8.18 27.27 -3.65
CA GLY A 330 -8.87 27.96 -4.74
C GLY A 330 -8.86 29.47 -4.55
N HIS A 331 -8.82 30.21 -5.66
CA HIS A 331 -8.82 31.68 -5.77
C HIS A 331 -10.00 32.43 -5.11
N ASP A 332 -10.90 31.73 -4.42
CA ASP A 332 -12.00 32.35 -3.69
C ASP A 332 -11.50 32.73 -2.29
N HIS A 333 -11.08 33.98 -2.14
CA HIS A 333 -10.38 34.57 -0.99
C HIS A 333 -11.15 34.56 0.36
N GLN A 334 -12.19 33.74 0.53
CA GLN A 334 -12.95 33.70 1.78
C GLN A 334 -13.46 32.30 2.11
N ILE A 335 -12.60 31.45 2.68
CA ILE A 335 -13.06 30.49 3.69
C ILE A 335 -12.14 30.62 4.91
N LYS A 336 -12.73 31.14 5.99
CA LYS A 336 -12.15 31.13 7.33
C LYS A 336 -12.21 29.69 7.86
N SER A 337 -11.06 29.07 8.07
CA SER A 337 -10.86 28.13 9.17
C SER A 337 -9.51 28.46 9.81
N GLY A 338 -9.49 28.64 11.13
CA GLY A 338 -8.37 29.21 11.89
C GLY A 338 -7.20 28.26 12.18
N ALA A 339 -7.05 27.18 11.41
CA ALA A 339 -5.96 26.22 11.58
C ALA A 339 -4.93 26.42 10.46
N ASN A 340 -3.65 26.57 10.81
CA ASN A 340 -2.58 26.49 9.81
C ASN A 340 -2.59 25.07 9.19
N PRO A 341 -2.42 24.93 7.87
CA PRO A 341 -2.35 23.62 7.25
C PRO A 341 -1.22 22.80 7.89
N LEU A 342 -1.45 21.50 8.07
CA LEU A 342 -0.39 20.58 8.46
C LEU A 342 0.66 20.53 7.35
N THR A 343 1.87 20.99 7.64
CA THR A 343 2.99 21.05 6.71
C THR A 343 4.09 20.10 7.14
N TYR A 344 4.99 19.80 6.21
CA TYR A 344 6.13 18.94 6.44
C TYR A 344 7.05 19.46 7.56
N ASP A 345 7.17 20.78 7.72
CA ASP A 345 8.03 21.41 8.72
C ASP A 345 7.40 21.44 10.12
N ASN A 346 6.07 21.40 10.22
CA ASN A 346 5.35 21.45 11.51
C ASN A 346 4.82 20.09 11.98
N ALA A 347 5.00 19.05 11.17
CA ALA A 347 4.63 17.69 11.52
C ALA A 347 5.56 17.10 12.59
N GLY A 348 5.03 16.21 13.43
CA GLY A 348 5.83 15.43 14.35
C GLY A 348 6.83 14.52 13.64
N VAL A 349 7.84 14.06 14.37
CA VAL A 349 8.85 13.12 13.86
C VAL A 349 8.31 11.70 13.71
N GLU A 350 7.23 11.40 14.44
CA GLU A 350 6.58 10.10 14.50
C GLU A 350 6.05 9.69 13.10
N PRO A 351 6.32 8.45 12.63
CA PRO A 351 5.95 8.00 11.29
C PRO A 351 4.49 8.27 10.91
N HIS A 352 3.52 8.01 11.78
CA HIS A 352 2.11 8.23 11.43
C HIS A 352 1.75 9.73 11.40
N GLU A 353 2.26 10.55 12.33
CA GLU A 353 2.08 12.02 12.32
C GLU A 353 2.69 12.67 11.08
N ARG A 354 3.89 12.25 10.68
CA ARG A 354 4.54 12.72 9.46
C ARG A 354 3.85 12.19 8.20
N GLY A 355 3.42 10.94 8.22
CA GLY A 355 2.70 10.29 7.12
C GLY A 355 1.40 11.00 6.79
N ARG A 356 0.72 11.53 7.81
CA ARG A 356 -0.49 12.35 7.64
C ARG A 356 -0.30 13.54 6.70
N VAL A 357 0.87 14.17 6.68
CA VAL A 357 1.16 15.28 5.75
C VAL A 357 0.98 14.83 4.30
N LEU A 358 1.52 13.65 3.97
CA LEU A 358 1.43 13.07 2.63
C LEU A 358 -0.01 12.65 2.29
N ALA A 359 -0.69 11.97 3.22
CA ALA A 359 -2.08 11.55 3.02
C ALA A 359 -2.99 12.76 2.78
N CYS A 360 -2.86 13.82 3.59
CA CYS A 360 -3.60 15.06 3.41
C CYS A 360 -3.29 15.74 2.07
N ALA A 361 -2.03 15.70 1.59
CA ALA A 361 -1.66 16.28 0.29
C ALA A 361 -2.42 15.61 -0.86
N VAL A 362 -2.41 14.27 -0.90
CA VAL A 362 -3.10 13.49 -1.93
C VAL A 362 -4.62 13.66 -1.83
N PHE A 363 -5.17 13.63 -0.61
CA PHE A 363 -6.61 13.77 -0.39
C PHE A 363 -7.13 15.19 -0.71
N SER A 364 -6.38 16.24 -0.39
CA SER A 364 -6.70 17.61 -0.81
C SER A 364 -6.77 17.77 -2.33
N ALA A 365 -5.85 17.13 -3.07
CA ALA A 365 -5.90 17.13 -4.54
C ALA A 365 -7.17 16.44 -5.06
N PHE A 366 -7.54 15.31 -4.45
CA PHE A 366 -8.78 14.60 -4.74
C PHE A 366 -10.03 15.47 -4.52
N LEU A 367 -10.15 16.10 -3.35
CA LEU A 367 -11.27 17.00 -3.03
C LEU A 367 -11.34 18.20 -3.99
N THR A 368 -10.19 18.77 -4.33
CA THR A 368 -10.08 19.87 -5.30
C THR A 368 -10.62 19.48 -6.67
N LEU A 369 -10.27 18.29 -7.16
CA LEU A 369 -10.78 17.79 -8.44
C LEU A 369 -12.25 17.40 -8.39
N TYR A 370 -12.72 16.81 -7.29
CA TYR A 370 -14.15 16.54 -7.10
C TYR A 370 -14.96 17.83 -7.19
N ARG A 371 -14.55 18.89 -6.47
CA ARG A 371 -15.20 20.20 -6.55
C ARG A 371 -15.14 20.76 -7.98
N ARG A 372 -13.99 20.68 -8.65
CA ARG A 372 -13.80 21.14 -10.04
C ARG A 372 -14.76 20.46 -11.01
N ARG A 373 -14.88 19.13 -10.94
CA ARG A 373 -15.72 18.33 -11.84
C ARG A 373 -17.21 18.48 -11.59
N THR A 374 -17.61 18.59 -10.33
CA THR A 374 -19.02 18.69 -9.95
C THR A 374 -19.58 20.11 -10.06
N ARG A 375 -18.74 21.15 -10.02
CA ARG A 375 -19.16 22.56 -10.02
C ARG A 375 -20.13 22.92 -11.15
N ARG A 376 -19.90 22.43 -12.36
CA ARG A 376 -20.78 22.73 -13.51
C ARG A 376 -22.19 22.16 -13.32
N TYR A 377 -22.30 20.98 -12.72
CA TYR A 377 -23.57 20.29 -12.47
C TYR A 377 -24.29 20.88 -11.26
N ILE A 378 -23.54 21.25 -10.22
CA ILE A 378 -24.10 21.99 -9.09
C ILE A 378 -24.66 23.33 -9.60
N LYS A 379 -23.94 24.08 -10.43
CA LYS A 379 -24.45 25.30 -11.06
C LYS A 379 -25.71 25.04 -11.89
N LEU A 380 -25.75 23.97 -12.68
CA LEU A 380 -26.94 23.61 -13.44
C LEU A 380 -28.16 23.35 -12.53
N ALA A 381 -27.98 22.56 -11.47
CA ALA A 381 -29.02 22.23 -10.51
C ALA A 381 -29.49 23.42 -9.66
N THR A 382 -28.68 24.48 -9.59
CA THR A 382 -28.91 25.66 -8.74
C THR A 382 -29.19 26.92 -9.55
N HIS A 383 -29.52 26.78 -10.83
CA HIS A 383 -29.79 27.91 -11.74
C HIS A 383 -28.65 28.95 -11.78
N GLY A 384 -27.41 28.47 -11.66
CA GLY A 384 -26.18 29.26 -11.80
C GLY A 384 -25.57 29.77 -10.50
N THR A 385 -26.28 29.68 -9.35
CA THR A 385 -25.74 30.19 -8.07
C THR A 385 -24.54 29.38 -7.58
N GLY A 386 -24.53 28.06 -7.85
CA GLY A 386 -23.52 27.15 -7.32
C GLY A 386 -23.76 26.77 -5.86
N GLU A 387 -24.86 27.22 -5.25
CA GLU A 387 -25.24 26.95 -3.87
C GLU A 387 -26.48 26.07 -3.82
N LEU A 388 -26.34 24.89 -3.20
CA LEU A 388 -27.42 23.90 -3.13
C LEU A 388 -28.55 24.39 -2.21
N PRO A 389 -29.82 24.42 -2.69
CA PRO A 389 -30.95 24.88 -1.90
C PRO A 389 -31.15 23.99 -0.67
N LYS A 390 -31.64 24.56 0.44
CA LYS A 390 -31.91 23.80 1.67
C LYS A 390 -32.82 22.60 1.39
N GLY A 391 -32.53 21.48 2.04
CA GLY A 391 -33.24 20.21 1.85
C GLY A 391 -32.39 19.17 1.11
N ASP A 392 -33.04 18.07 0.77
CA ASP A 392 -32.41 16.91 0.16
C ASP A 392 -32.03 17.19 -1.30
N LEU A 393 -30.97 16.53 -1.75
CA LEU A 393 -30.60 16.53 -3.16
C LEU A 393 -31.61 15.71 -3.96
N SER A 394 -31.85 16.10 -5.21
CA SER A 394 -32.61 15.24 -6.11
C SER A 394 -31.86 13.93 -6.37
N ASP A 395 -32.60 12.83 -6.53
CA ASP A 395 -32.01 11.50 -6.77
C ASP A 395 -31.02 11.51 -7.94
N GLY A 396 -31.39 12.17 -9.05
CA GLY A 396 -30.52 12.28 -10.22
C GLY A 396 -29.22 13.07 -9.98
N LEU A 397 -29.24 14.09 -9.11
CA LEU A 397 -28.02 14.78 -8.71
C LEU A 397 -27.17 13.92 -7.78
N THR A 398 -27.81 13.23 -6.82
CA THR A 398 -27.15 12.28 -5.92
C THR A 398 -26.46 11.17 -6.71
N ASP A 399 -27.15 10.53 -7.64
CA ASP A 399 -26.61 9.49 -8.52
C ASP A 399 -25.38 9.97 -9.29
N PHE A 400 -25.45 11.19 -9.83
CA PHE A 400 -24.33 11.80 -10.55
C PHE A 400 -23.12 12.04 -9.64
N LEU A 401 -23.33 12.64 -8.46
CA LEU A 401 -22.25 12.92 -7.51
C LEU A 401 -21.61 11.63 -7.00
N VAL A 402 -22.41 10.61 -6.70
CA VAL A 402 -21.95 9.27 -6.33
C VAL A 402 -21.11 8.67 -7.46
N ALA A 403 -21.57 8.69 -8.70
CA ALA A 403 -20.80 8.14 -9.81
C ALA A 403 -19.47 8.89 -10.03
N GLU A 404 -19.47 10.23 -9.90
CA GLU A 404 -18.27 11.05 -10.11
C GLU A 404 -17.23 10.83 -9.01
N VAL A 405 -17.64 10.84 -7.73
CA VAL A 405 -16.70 10.66 -6.61
C VAL A 405 -16.06 9.27 -6.64
N ARG A 406 -16.84 8.22 -6.94
CA ARG A 406 -16.33 6.85 -7.05
C ARG A 406 -15.31 6.72 -8.18
N ARG A 407 -15.59 7.32 -9.34
CA ARG A 407 -14.66 7.32 -10.49
C ARG A 407 -13.36 8.04 -10.13
N LEU A 408 -13.46 9.22 -9.51
CA LEU A 408 -12.30 9.99 -9.06
C LEU A 408 -11.46 9.21 -8.04
N ALA A 409 -12.08 8.62 -7.03
CA ALA A 409 -11.38 7.86 -6.00
C ALA A 409 -10.67 6.63 -6.59
N ASN A 410 -11.31 5.90 -7.50
CA ASN A 410 -10.67 4.77 -8.19
C ASN A 410 -9.45 5.22 -9.02
N GLN A 411 -9.53 6.38 -9.67
CA GLN A 411 -8.40 6.92 -10.42
C GLN A 411 -7.25 7.32 -9.49
N PHE A 412 -7.52 8.00 -8.37
CA PHE A 412 -6.48 8.32 -7.38
C PHE A 412 -5.84 7.07 -6.78
N LEU A 413 -6.64 6.07 -6.39
CA LEU A 413 -6.16 4.77 -5.92
C LEU A 413 -5.21 4.14 -6.94
N THR A 414 -5.60 4.15 -8.21
CA THR A 414 -4.79 3.61 -9.31
C THR A 414 -3.49 4.38 -9.50
N ILE A 415 -3.51 5.72 -9.47
CA ILE A 415 -2.33 6.57 -9.59
C ILE A 415 -1.37 6.30 -8.41
N CYS A 416 -1.87 6.29 -7.17
CA CYS A 416 -1.06 6.02 -5.97
C CYS A 416 -0.35 4.66 -6.05
N ILE A 417 -1.07 3.60 -6.43
CA ILE A 417 -0.47 2.27 -6.56
C ILE A 417 0.54 2.23 -7.71
N ARG A 418 0.22 2.80 -8.88
CA ARG A 418 1.13 2.82 -10.05
C ARG A 418 2.41 3.60 -9.77
N ALA A 419 2.32 4.69 -9.02
CA ALA A 419 3.46 5.53 -8.66
C ALA A 419 4.57 4.75 -7.96
N ILE A 420 4.26 3.64 -7.28
CA ILE A 420 5.28 2.77 -6.68
C ILE A 420 6.32 2.34 -7.72
N ASP A 421 5.92 1.99 -8.95
CA ASP A 421 6.86 1.60 -10.03
C ASP A 421 7.80 2.74 -10.46
N TYR A 422 7.44 3.99 -10.19
CA TYR A 422 8.22 5.20 -10.54
C TYR A 422 9.02 5.76 -9.38
N CYS A 423 9.07 5.05 -8.26
CA CYS A 423 9.85 5.46 -7.11
C CYS A 423 11.31 4.98 -7.20
N PRO A 424 12.25 5.57 -6.44
CA PRO A 424 13.58 4.97 -6.23
C PRO A 424 13.46 3.64 -5.49
N PRO A 425 14.45 2.72 -5.58
CA PRO A 425 14.35 1.39 -4.97
C PRO A 425 14.64 1.39 -3.45
N VAL A 426 15.21 2.48 -2.94
CA VAL A 426 15.62 2.68 -1.54
C VAL A 426 15.52 4.16 -1.17
N ASP A 427 15.53 4.48 0.12
CA ASP A 427 15.55 5.85 0.65
C ASP A 427 14.48 6.76 0.05
N MET A 428 13.22 6.30 0.12
CA MET A 428 12.07 7.07 -0.35
C MET A 428 11.94 8.39 0.43
N ARG A 429 11.70 9.48 -0.31
CA ARG A 429 11.21 10.75 0.22
C ARG A 429 9.81 11.05 -0.30
N PHE A 430 9.06 11.91 0.40
CA PHE A 430 7.77 12.39 -0.11
C PHE A 430 7.92 13.14 -1.43
N SER A 431 9.06 13.82 -1.63
CA SER A 431 9.43 14.47 -2.88
C SER A 431 9.60 13.48 -4.03
N ASP A 432 10.19 12.31 -3.79
CA ASP A 432 10.32 11.25 -4.79
C ASP A 432 8.94 10.69 -5.16
N TYR A 433 8.07 10.51 -4.17
CA TYR A 433 6.72 10.02 -4.40
C TYR A 433 5.85 11.03 -5.17
N LEU A 434 5.98 12.34 -4.91
CA LEU A 434 5.36 13.38 -5.74
C LEU A 434 5.76 13.22 -7.21
N ARG A 435 7.07 13.16 -7.48
CA ARG A 435 7.58 12.98 -8.84
C ARG A 435 7.07 11.69 -9.48
N ALA A 436 6.98 10.62 -8.68
CA ALA A 436 6.43 9.34 -9.09
C ALA A 436 4.93 9.40 -9.43
N LEU A 437 4.11 10.12 -8.66
CA LEU A 437 2.68 10.34 -8.95
C LEU A 437 2.49 11.05 -10.29
N ILE A 438 3.21 12.16 -10.50
CA ILE A 438 3.13 12.95 -11.74
C ILE A 438 3.59 12.13 -12.94
N THR A 439 4.73 11.43 -12.81
CA THR A 439 5.26 10.59 -13.91
C THR A 439 4.33 9.42 -14.23
N ALA A 440 3.80 8.74 -13.21
CA ALA A 440 2.94 7.58 -13.41
C ALA A 440 1.61 7.93 -14.09
N ASP A 441 1.03 9.09 -13.75
CA ASP A 441 -0.17 9.59 -14.40
C ASP A 441 0.12 10.04 -15.83
N GLN A 442 1.14 10.88 -16.06
CA GLN A 442 1.51 11.36 -17.38
C GLN A 442 1.84 10.23 -18.36
N ASP A 443 2.47 9.14 -17.89
CA ASP A 443 2.85 8.02 -18.75
C ASP A 443 1.64 7.21 -19.27
N VAL A 444 0.52 7.25 -18.56
CA VAL A 444 -0.70 6.48 -18.90
C VAL A 444 -1.81 7.36 -19.45
N ALA A 445 -1.88 8.62 -19.03
CA ALA A 445 -2.83 9.64 -19.45
C ALA A 445 -2.08 10.95 -19.76
N PRO A 446 -1.43 11.06 -20.93
CA PRO A 446 -0.69 12.27 -21.31
C PRO A 446 -1.60 13.51 -21.34
N ASP A 447 -2.83 13.34 -21.84
CA ASP A 447 -3.84 14.39 -21.87
C ASP A 447 -4.52 14.50 -20.49
N ASP A 448 -4.31 15.63 -19.81
CA ASP A 448 -4.86 15.91 -18.48
C ASP A 448 -5.95 16.98 -18.54
N ASP A 449 -7.09 16.60 -19.13
CA ASP A 449 -8.24 17.49 -19.35
C ASP A 449 -8.76 18.17 -18.07
N TRP A 450 -8.53 17.57 -16.92
CA TRP A 450 -9.01 18.05 -15.62
C TRP A 450 -7.92 18.59 -14.72
N ALA A 451 -6.67 18.62 -15.19
CA ALA A 451 -5.50 19.09 -14.46
C ALA A 451 -5.32 18.37 -13.11
N TYR A 452 -5.32 17.03 -13.13
CA TYR A 452 -4.96 16.17 -12.01
C TYR A 452 -3.57 16.49 -11.48
N ARG A 453 -2.60 16.59 -12.39
CA ARG A 453 -1.20 16.79 -12.03
C ARG A 453 -1.01 18.14 -11.37
N GLU A 454 -1.64 19.19 -11.89
CA GLU A 454 -1.68 20.51 -11.24
C GLU A 454 -2.25 20.45 -9.82
N ALA A 455 -3.38 19.77 -9.62
CA ALA A 455 -4.01 19.66 -8.30
C ALA A 455 -3.11 18.94 -7.28
N ILE A 456 -2.42 17.87 -7.72
CA ILE A 456 -1.45 17.14 -6.90
C ILE A 456 -0.26 18.04 -6.56
N ILE A 457 0.35 18.69 -7.57
CA ILE A 457 1.50 19.58 -7.40
C ILE A 457 1.18 20.70 -6.41
N HIS A 458 0.02 21.34 -6.55
CA HIS A 458 -0.42 22.42 -5.67
C HIS A 458 -0.61 21.93 -4.23
N ALA A 459 -1.32 20.81 -4.03
CA ALA A 459 -1.62 20.29 -2.70
C ALA A 459 -0.37 19.83 -1.93
N PHE A 460 0.66 19.36 -2.64
CA PHE A 460 1.97 19.06 -2.07
C PHE A 460 2.74 20.34 -1.71
N GLY A 461 2.73 21.35 -2.61
CA GLY A 461 3.36 22.65 -2.37
C GLY A 461 2.79 23.39 -1.16
N GLU A 462 1.47 23.41 -1.00
CA GLU A 462 0.77 23.99 0.17
C GLU A 462 1.22 23.36 1.51
N ARG A 463 1.74 22.13 1.46
CA ARG A 463 2.22 21.39 2.64
C ARG A 463 3.74 21.37 2.77
N GLY A 464 4.45 22.13 1.95
CA GLY A 464 5.91 22.22 1.99
C GLY A 464 6.63 20.99 1.43
N ILE A 465 5.94 20.15 0.65
CA ILE A 465 6.57 19.00 -0.02
C ILE A 465 6.94 19.41 -1.45
N TYR A 466 8.23 19.61 -1.69
CA TYR A 466 8.78 20.04 -2.97
C TYR A 466 9.56 18.92 -3.67
N GLY A 467 9.60 18.93 -5.00
CA GLY A 467 10.41 17.98 -5.78
C GLY A 467 11.90 18.11 -5.48
N GLU A 468 12.55 17.00 -5.14
CA GLU A 468 13.99 17.01 -4.88
C GLU A 468 14.75 17.22 -6.20
N GLY A 469 15.67 18.20 -6.21
CA GLY A 469 16.49 18.52 -7.37
C GLY A 469 15.76 19.24 -8.51
N THR A 470 14.54 19.73 -8.26
CA THR A 470 13.76 20.50 -9.25
C THR A 470 13.65 21.96 -8.81
N PRO A 471 14.01 22.95 -9.65
CA PRO A 471 13.97 24.36 -9.28
C PRO A 471 12.54 24.92 -9.21
N THR A 472 11.58 24.26 -9.87
CA THR A 472 10.19 24.70 -10.02
C THR A 472 9.24 23.53 -9.76
N MET A 473 8.04 23.85 -9.28
CA MET A 473 6.92 22.91 -9.09
C MET A 473 6.03 22.91 -10.33
N THR A 474 6.58 22.47 -11.45
CA THR A 474 5.87 22.31 -12.73
C THR A 474 5.89 20.85 -13.16
N GLU A 475 4.92 20.45 -13.98
CA GLU A 475 4.79 19.06 -14.45
C GLU A 475 6.08 18.57 -15.13
N ASP A 476 6.61 19.33 -16.09
CA ASP A 476 7.82 19.00 -16.83
C ASP A 476 9.07 18.85 -15.94
N ALA A 477 9.18 19.68 -14.90
CA ALA A 477 10.30 19.62 -13.96
C ALA A 477 10.20 18.41 -13.02
N LEU A 478 8.99 18.05 -12.59
CA LEU A 478 8.76 16.97 -11.63
C LEU A 478 8.81 15.59 -12.29
N THR A 479 8.38 15.47 -13.54
CA THR A 479 8.43 14.21 -14.27
C THR A 479 9.84 13.63 -14.34
N TRP A 480 9.97 12.33 -14.16
CA TRP A 480 11.26 11.65 -14.29
C TRP A 480 11.75 11.71 -15.74
N GLY A 481 12.99 12.13 -15.92
CA GLY A 481 13.63 12.14 -17.24
C GLY A 481 14.13 10.75 -17.66
N GLY A 482 14.42 10.62 -18.95
CA GLY A 482 15.16 9.48 -19.48
C GLY A 482 16.63 9.43 -19.05
N PRO A 483 17.37 8.40 -19.48
CA PRO A 483 18.80 8.29 -19.17
C PRO A 483 19.56 9.50 -19.72
N ARG A 484 20.49 10.05 -18.94
CA ARG A 484 21.31 11.21 -19.37
C ARG A 484 22.35 10.82 -20.42
N LEU A 485 22.79 9.57 -20.37
CA LEU A 485 23.69 8.98 -21.35
C LEU A 485 22.86 8.20 -22.38
N PRO A 486 23.23 8.20 -23.66
CA PRO A 486 22.59 7.33 -24.64
C PRO A 486 22.85 5.87 -24.26
N ILE A 487 21.78 5.12 -24.03
CA ILE A 487 21.83 3.68 -23.77
C ILE A 487 21.13 2.98 -24.93
N GLU A 488 21.88 2.19 -25.69
CA GLU A 488 21.31 1.39 -26.77
C GLU A 488 20.28 0.40 -26.21
N PRO A 489 19.15 0.16 -26.92
CA PRO A 489 18.16 -0.83 -26.51
C PRO A 489 18.79 -2.21 -26.33
N GLU A 490 18.50 -2.87 -25.20
CA GLU A 490 18.99 -4.22 -24.90
C GLU A 490 18.05 -5.26 -25.53
N PRO A 491 18.45 -5.95 -26.63
CA PRO A 491 17.54 -6.82 -27.36
C PRO A 491 17.05 -8.01 -26.54
N GLU A 492 17.83 -8.49 -25.57
CA GLU A 492 17.41 -9.57 -24.65
C GLU A 492 16.27 -9.15 -23.72
N LEU A 493 16.08 -7.84 -23.53
CA LEU A 493 15.00 -7.23 -22.75
C LEU A 493 13.88 -6.67 -23.64
N SER A 494 13.81 -7.09 -24.91
CA SER A 494 12.68 -6.81 -25.80
C SER A 494 11.56 -7.84 -25.62
N PHE A 495 10.31 -7.38 -25.59
CA PHE A 495 9.13 -8.26 -25.55
C PHE A 495 9.08 -9.22 -26.74
N GLY A 496 9.70 -8.86 -27.87
CA GLY A 496 9.81 -9.75 -29.03
C GLY A 496 10.75 -10.94 -28.84
N ARG A 497 11.57 -10.95 -27.78
CA ARG A 497 12.49 -12.05 -27.43
C ARG A 497 12.20 -12.72 -26.09
N MET A 498 11.35 -12.10 -25.26
CA MET A 498 10.90 -12.69 -24.00
C MET A 498 9.94 -13.85 -24.23
N LYS A 499 9.89 -14.77 -23.28
CA LYS A 499 8.93 -15.88 -23.25
C LYS A 499 7.89 -15.62 -22.18
N PHE A 500 6.62 -15.83 -22.52
CA PHE A 500 5.50 -15.56 -21.64
C PHE A 500 4.61 -16.80 -21.49
N ASP A 501 3.98 -16.95 -20.33
CA ASP A 501 2.94 -17.95 -20.12
C ASP A 501 1.57 -17.36 -20.46
N SER A 502 1.25 -17.35 -21.77
CA SER A 502 0.00 -16.87 -22.37
C SER A 502 -0.32 -15.37 -22.21
N ASP A 503 0.06 -14.75 -21.09
CA ASP A 503 -0.09 -13.33 -20.76
C ASP A 503 1.29 -12.65 -20.77
N PRO A 504 1.52 -11.57 -21.56
CA PRO A 504 2.77 -10.81 -21.54
C PRO A 504 3.18 -10.22 -20.19
N ALA A 505 2.26 -10.15 -19.21
CA ALA A 505 2.58 -9.76 -17.84
C ALA A 505 3.14 -10.92 -16.98
N LYS A 506 3.18 -12.15 -17.52
CA LYS A 506 3.65 -13.37 -16.84
C LYS A 506 4.83 -13.98 -17.60
N PRO A 507 6.06 -13.89 -17.05
CA PRO A 507 7.20 -14.65 -17.57
C PRO A 507 6.89 -16.15 -17.65
N ALA A 508 7.44 -16.84 -18.65
CA ALA A 508 7.15 -18.26 -18.88
C ALA A 508 7.60 -19.18 -17.74
N ASP A 509 8.76 -18.91 -17.14
CA ASP A 509 9.33 -19.70 -16.05
C ASP A 509 10.42 -18.91 -15.29
N VAL A 510 11.00 -19.53 -14.26
CA VAL A 510 12.13 -18.96 -13.51
C VAL A 510 13.36 -18.74 -14.38
N ALA A 511 13.62 -19.58 -15.38
CA ALA A 511 14.78 -19.45 -16.26
C ALA A 511 14.68 -18.18 -17.13
N GLU A 512 13.49 -17.87 -17.62
CA GLU A 512 13.15 -16.63 -18.31
C GLU A 512 13.41 -15.42 -17.42
N MET A 513 12.90 -15.42 -16.18
CA MET A 513 13.09 -14.31 -15.24
C MET A 513 14.57 -14.10 -14.91
N ARG A 514 15.33 -15.19 -14.70
CA ARG A 514 16.77 -15.11 -14.45
C ARG A 514 17.53 -14.59 -15.65
N ARG A 515 17.20 -15.00 -16.88
CA ARG A 515 17.81 -14.47 -18.10
C ARG A 515 17.59 -12.95 -18.22
N GLN A 516 16.37 -12.48 -17.99
CA GLN A 516 16.05 -11.04 -17.98
C GLN A 516 16.88 -10.31 -16.91
N ALA A 517 16.95 -10.84 -15.69
CA ALA A 517 17.77 -10.28 -14.62
C ALA A 517 19.27 -10.27 -15.00
N GLY A 518 19.76 -11.32 -15.66
CA GLY A 518 21.12 -11.41 -16.15
C GLY A 518 21.45 -10.35 -17.21
N ALA A 519 20.56 -10.15 -18.18
CA ALA A 519 20.70 -9.12 -19.21
C ALA A 519 20.78 -7.71 -18.59
N LEU A 520 19.88 -7.39 -17.65
CA LEU A 520 19.91 -6.12 -16.92
C LEU A 520 21.18 -5.97 -16.09
N GLY A 521 21.59 -7.02 -15.37
CA GLY A 521 22.79 -7.03 -14.56
C GLY A 521 24.05 -6.76 -15.39
N ARG A 522 24.15 -7.35 -16.59
CA ARG A 522 25.25 -7.08 -17.53
C ARG A 522 25.23 -5.64 -18.05
N LEU A 523 24.05 -5.10 -18.39
CA LEU A 523 23.91 -3.73 -18.90
C LEU A 523 24.29 -2.70 -17.83
N ALA A 524 23.69 -2.81 -16.64
CA ALA A 524 23.82 -1.82 -15.57
C ALA A 524 25.20 -1.83 -14.89
N THR A 525 26.01 -2.88 -15.07
CA THR A 525 27.36 -2.98 -14.47
C THR A 525 28.50 -2.62 -15.40
N ARG A 526 28.21 -2.28 -16.67
CA ARG A 526 29.21 -1.73 -17.60
C ARG A 526 29.86 -0.48 -16.99
N VAL A 527 31.18 -0.35 -17.12
CA VAL A 527 31.96 0.68 -16.41
C VAL A 527 31.51 2.09 -16.78
N GLU A 528 31.13 2.29 -18.04
CA GLU A 528 30.65 3.53 -18.62
C GLU A 528 29.18 3.85 -18.27
N LEU A 529 28.38 2.87 -17.84
CA LEU A 529 26.96 3.04 -17.53
C LEU A 529 26.63 2.96 -16.03
N ALA A 530 27.45 2.29 -15.20
CA ALA A 530 27.11 1.98 -13.83
C ALA A 530 26.70 3.20 -12.98
N ALA A 531 27.39 4.33 -13.17
CA ALA A 531 27.05 5.58 -12.50
C ALA A 531 25.67 6.11 -12.90
N GLU A 532 25.22 5.87 -14.13
CA GLU A 532 23.89 6.24 -14.60
C GLU A 532 22.80 5.44 -13.86
N PHE A 533 23.07 4.19 -13.47
CA PHE A 533 22.18 3.37 -12.65
C PHE A 533 22.32 3.63 -11.13
N GLY A 534 23.16 4.58 -10.71
CA GLY A 534 23.42 4.89 -9.30
C GLY A 534 24.37 3.89 -8.62
N LEU A 535 25.14 3.15 -9.39
CA LEU A 535 26.03 2.07 -8.97
C LEU A 535 27.51 2.46 -9.14
N VAL A 536 28.39 1.72 -8.46
CA VAL A 536 29.84 1.71 -8.68
C VAL A 536 30.21 0.39 -9.35
N SER A 537 30.74 0.46 -10.57
CA SER A 537 31.05 -0.73 -11.38
C SER A 537 32.10 -1.61 -10.67
N PRO A 538 31.89 -2.94 -10.58
CA PRO A 538 32.87 -3.89 -10.04
C PRO A 538 34.24 -3.83 -10.72
N SER A 539 34.29 -3.37 -11.98
CA SER A 539 35.54 -3.23 -12.74
C SER A 539 36.27 -1.90 -12.48
N SER A 540 35.75 -1.04 -11.61
CA SER A 540 36.32 0.28 -11.32
C SER A 540 37.28 0.27 -10.13
N ALA A 541 38.25 1.19 -10.13
CA ALA A 541 39.17 1.38 -8.99
C ALA A 541 38.42 1.78 -7.70
N ALA A 542 37.33 2.54 -7.83
CA ALA A 542 36.48 2.93 -6.70
C ALA A 542 35.83 1.72 -6.01
N PHE A 543 35.46 0.69 -6.77
CA PHE A 543 34.93 -0.55 -6.20
C PHE A 543 35.96 -1.26 -5.34
N ALA A 544 37.21 -1.36 -5.85
CA ALA A 544 38.30 -2.05 -5.17
C ALA A 544 38.68 -1.40 -3.83
N SER A 545 38.51 -0.08 -3.68
CA SER A 545 38.88 0.66 -2.46
C SER A 545 37.71 1.00 -1.52
N GLY A 546 36.46 0.98 -2.00
CA GLY A 546 35.33 1.60 -1.29
C GLY A 546 34.37 0.68 -0.52
N GLU A 547 34.77 -0.57 -0.23
CA GLU A 547 33.95 -1.58 0.47
C GLU A 547 32.54 -1.81 -0.12
N TYR A 548 32.43 -1.71 -1.45
CA TYR A 548 31.19 -1.97 -2.18
C TYR A 548 30.92 -3.48 -2.31
N GLY A 549 29.65 -3.86 -2.22
CA GLY A 549 29.17 -5.18 -2.61
C GLY A 549 28.85 -5.22 -4.11
N LEU A 550 28.77 -6.41 -4.70
CA LEU A 550 28.28 -6.56 -6.07
C LEU A 550 26.83 -6.07 -6.17
N PRO A 551 26.48 -5.30 -7.24
CA PRO A 551 25.10 -4.98 -7.55
C PRO A 551 24.22 -6.23 -7.63
N VAL A 552 22.99 -6.12 -7.17
CA VAL A 552 22.01 -7.20 -7.07
C VAL A 552 20.77 -6.79 -7.86
N VAL A 553 20.38 -7.60 -8.83
CA VAL A 553 19.08 -7.45 -9.49
C VAL A 553 18.03 -8.10 -8.59
N GLU A 554 17.17 -7.26 -8.02
CA GLU A 554 16.21 -7.64 -6.98
C GLU A 554 14.84 -8.01 -7.55
N SER A 555 14.48 -7.42 -8.69
CA SER A 555 13.23 -7.70 -9.39
C SER A 555 13.35 -7.42 -10.89
N VAL A 556 12.65 -8.21 -11.70
CA VAL A 556 12.33 -7.94 -13.11
C VAL A 556 10.87 -8.34 -13.33
N ARG A 557 10.06 -7.41 -13.80
CA ARG A 557 8.60 -7.60 -13.88
C ARG A 557 8.05 -6.98 -15.14
N SER A 558 7.43 -7.80 -15.99
CA SER A 558 6.65 -7.30 -17.12
C SER A 558 5.33 -6.74 -16.61
N VAL A 559 4.89 -5.62 -17.20
CA VAL A 559 3.63 -4.97 -16.88
C VAL A 559 2.78 -4.80 -18.13
N ARG A 560 1.47 -4.96 -17.96
CA ARG A 560 0.47 -4.64 -18.96
C ARG A 560 -0.50 -3.62 -18.39
N ARG A 561 -0.34 -2.35 -18.77
CA ARG A 561 -1.19 -1.26 -18.26
C ARG A 561 -2.24 -0.87 -19.29
N VAL A 562 -3.42 -0.54 -18.82
CA VAL A 562 -4.51 -0.02 -19.63
C VAL A 562 -4.69 1.45 -19.29
N GLY A 563 -4.59 2.31 -20.29
CA GLY A 563 -4.86 3.74 -20.18
C GLY A 563 -6.35 4.07 -20.28
N PRO A 564 -6.75 5.30 -19.96
CA PRO A 564 -8.15 5.75 -20.04
C PRO A 564 -8.77 5.53 -21.44
N ASP A 565 -7.97 5.70 -22.49
CA ASP A 565 -8.38 5.48 -23.90
C ASP A 565 -8.38 4.00 -24.32
N LYS A 566 -8.29 3.07 -23.35
CA LYS A 566 -8.21 1.62 -23.56
C LYS A 566 -6.97 1.17 -24.33
N GLN A 567 -5.98 2.05 -24.51
CA GLN A 567 -4.68 1.67 -25.03
C GLN A 567 -3.94 0.79 -24.04
N VAL A 568 -3.27 -0.24 -24.56
CA VAL A 568 -2.49 -1.18 -23.77
C VAL A 568 -1.02 -0.88 -23.94
N VAL A 569 -0.35 -0.57 -22.83
CA VAL A 569 1.10 -0.30 -22.78
C VAL A 569 1.80 -1.47 -22.10
N PHE A 570 2.89 -1.92 -22.72
CA PHE A 570 3.76 -2.97 -22.20
C PHE A 570 5.11 -2.40 -21.86
N ASP A 571 5.52 -2.55 -20.60
CA ASP A 571 6.83 -2.15 -20.12
C ASP A 571 7.42 -3.25 -19.24
N MET A 572 8.70 -3.12 -18.93
CA MET A 572 9.36 -3.90 -17.89
C MET A 572 9.83 -2.95 -16.78
N VAL A 573 9.50 -3.28 -15.54
CA VAL A 573 9.98 -2.59 -14.34
C VAL A 573 10.96 -3.51 -13.63
N ALA A 574 12.17 -3.01 -13.37
CA ALA A 574 13.22 -3.77 -12.72
C ALA A 574 13.93 -2.96 -11.63
N GLU A 575 14.47 -3.65 -10.62
CA GLU A 575 15.24 -3.04 -9.54
C GLU A 575 16.65 -3.60 -9.50
N ILE A 576 17.65 -2.73 -9.49
CA ILE A 576 19.04 -3.08 -9.24
C ILE A 576 19.59 -2.26 -8.08
N ILE A 577 20.13 -2.93 -7.08
CA ILE A 577 20.57 -2.32 -5.81
C ILE A 577 22.00 -2.71 -5.52
N GLN A 578 22.77 -1.79 -4.94
CA GLN A 578 24.12 -2.02 -4.47
C GLN A 578 24.27 -1.55 -3.03
N THR A 579 25.06 -2.31 -2.28
CA THR A 579 25.39 -1.99 -0.90
C THR A 579 26.82 -1.47 -0.78
N ARG A 580 27.06 -0.50 0.09
CA ARG A 580 28.38 -0.09 0.57
C ARG A 580 28.46 -0.33 2.07
N ARG A 581 29.53 -0.97 2.55
CA ARG A 581 29.76 -1.07 3.99
C ARG A 581 30.35 0.24 4.50
N VAL A 582 29.77 0.76 5.57
CA VAL A 582 30.11 2.06 6.15
C VAL A 582 30.05 1.98 7.67
N LYS A 583 30.62 2.98 8.35
CA LYS A 583 30.55 3.10 9.81
C LYS A 583 29.55 4.18 10.23
N ASP A 584 28.85 3.94 11.33
CA ASP A 584 28.02 4.94 12.02
C ASP A 584 28.87 5.88 12.88
N ARG A 585 28.24 6.84 13.59
CA ARG A 585 28.94 7.80 14.45
C ARG A 585 29.64 7.15 15.66
N GLN A 586 29.28 5.93 16.02
CA GLN A 586 29.91 5.14 17.10
C GLN A 586 30.95 4.14 16.57
N GLY A 587 31.26 4.16 15.27
CA GLY A 587 32.25 3.28 14.64
C GLY A 587 31.74 1.88 14.28
N ARG A 588 30.45 1.57 14.51
CA ARG A 588 29.81 0.30 14.20
C ARG A 588 29.49 0.21 12.71
N GLN A 589 29.61 -0.97 12.12
CA GLN A 589 29.39 -1.17 10.69
C GLN A 589 27.90 -1.33 10.35
N PHE A 590 27.43 -0.65 9.31
CA PHE A 590 26.11 -0.87 8.71
C PHE A 590 26.19 -0.88 7.18
N SER A 591 25.09 -1.30 6.54
CA SER A 591 24.99 -1.35 5.07
C SER A 591 24.26 -0.12 4.57
N PHE A 592 24.93 0.66 3.73
CA PHE A 592 24.34 1.79 3.01
C PHE A 592 23.90 1.33 1.62
N TYR A 593 22.66 1.61 1.24
CA TYR A 593 22.06 1.09 0.00
C TYR A 593 21.90 2.19 -1.04
N GLY A 594 22.25 1.91 -2.29
CA GLY A 594 21.87 2.71 -3.46
C GLY A 594 21.44 1.81 -4.61
N GLY A 595 21.09 2.39 -5.75
CA GLY A 595 20.62 1.65 -6.92
C GLY A 595 19.61 2.44 -7.74
N SER A 596 18.92 1.73 -8.63
CA SER A 596 17.86 2.29 -9.45
C SER A 596 16.69 1.35 -9.67
N THR A 597 15.52 1.97 -9.83
CA THR A 597 14.38 1.39 -10.52
C THR A 597 14.50 1.77 -11.98
N VAL A 598 14.44 0.78 -12.86
CA VAL A 598 14.62 0.93 -14.30
C VAL A 598 13.31 0.54 -14.98
N ILE A 599 12.78 1.44 -15.80
CA ILE A 599 11.61 1.17 -16.63
C ILE A 599 12.07 1.07 -18.07
N LEU A 600 11.85 -0.09 -18.69
CA LEU A 600 12.20 -0.37 -20.08
C LEU A 600 10.94 -0.47 -20.92
N GLY A 601 10.98 0.13 -22.11
CA GLY A 601 9.92 0.02 -23.09
C GLY A 601 9.89 -1.35 -23.78
N PRO A 602 8.89 -1.59 -24.65
CA PRO A 602 8.63 -2.92 -25.22
C PRO A 602 9.75 -3.44 -26.13
N ARG A 603 10.64 -2.55 -26.61
CA ARG A 603 11.78 -2.88 -27.47
C ARG A 603 13.11 -3.01 -26.71
N GLY A 604 13.10 -2.99 -25.37
CA GLY A 604 14.30 -3.08 -24.53
C GLY A 604 15.05 -1.75 -24.35
N GLY A 605 14.48 -0.63 -24.80
CA GLY A 605 15.03 0.70 -24.58
C GLY A 605 14.75 1.20 -23.17
N VAL A 606 15.74 1.75 -22.48
CA VAL A 606 15.58 2.32 -21.13
C VAL A 606 14.83 3.65 -21.23
N ARG A 607 13.63 3.72 -20.63
CA ARG A 607 12.77 4.91 -20.63
C ARG A 607 13.01 5.79 -19.41
N PHE A 608 13.15 5.19 -18.24
CA PHE A 608 13.38 5.89 -16.97
C PHE A 608 14.43 5.17 -16.14
N ILE A 609 15.28 5.94 -15.45
CA ILE A 609 16.19 5.46 -14.41
C ILE A 609 15.99 6.32 -13.15
N ILE A 610 15.20 5.81 -12.21
CA ILE A 610 14.94 6.49 -10.94
C ILE A 610 15.93 5.96 -9.90
N ARG A 611 16.91 6.77 -9.53
CA ARG A 611 18.10 6.30 -8.79
C ARG A 611 18.36 7.03 -7.48
N LYS A 612 18.98 6.30 -6.54
CA LYS A 612 19.70 6.85 -5.39
C LYS A 612 21.12 6.31 -5.42
N ARG A 613 22.11 7.19 -5.50
CA ARG A 613 23.52 6.81 -5.65
C ARG A 613 24.08 6.12 -4.41
N VAL A 614 24.76 4.98 -4.59
CA VAL A 614 25.39 4.22 -3.48
C VAL A 614 26.61 4.94 -2.86
N ASP A 615 27.16 5.92 -3.56
CA ASP A 615 28.30 6.76 -3.14
C ASP A 615 27.89 8.18 -2.72
N HIS A 616 26.61 8.38 -2.37
CA HIS A 616 26.08 9.71 -2.03
C HIS A 616 26.35 10.11 -0.57
N GLU A 617 27.39 10.92 -0.35
CA GLU A 617 27.87 11.28 1.00
C GLU A 617 26.83 12.04 1.86
N LYS A 618 26.09 13.02 1.32
CA LYS A 618 25.07 13.75 2.11
C LYS A 618 23.97 12.82 2.64
N ARG A 619 23.53 11.85 1.83
CA ARG A 619 22.49 10.87 2.18
C ARG A 619 23.00 9.89 3.23
N LEU A 620 24.28 9.51 3.13
CA LEU A 620 24.95 8.73 4.16
C LEU A 620 24.97 9.48 5.50
N GLU A 621 25.26 10.78 5.49
CA GLU A 621 25.26 11.57 6.73
C GLU A 621 23.86 11.74 7.33
N THR A 622 22.84 12.00 6.51
CA THR A 622 21.44 12.02 6.96
C THR A 622 21.03 10.69 7.60
N GLN A 623 21.42 9.55 7.00
CA GLN A 623 21.12 8.25 7.59
C GLN A 623 21.86 8.04 8.92
N ARG A 624 23.12 8.50 9.03
CA ARG A 624 23.84 8.46 10.31
C ARG A 624 23.16 9.30 11.38
N GLU A 625 22.68 10.50 11.03
CA GLU A 625 21.94 11.34 11.97
C GLU A 625 20.67 10.65 12.47
N PHE A 626 19.91 10.08 11.54
CA PHE A 626 18.68 9.35 11.83
C PHE A 626 18.91 8.12 12.72
N MET A 627 19.97 7.35 12.48
CA MET A 627 20.32 6.18 13.31
C MET A 627 20.64 6.53 14.77
N HIS A 628 21.00 7.78 15.04
CA HIS A 628 21.43 8.24 16.37
C HIS A 628 20.43 9.22 17.02
N SER A 629 19.30 9.54 16.38
CA SER A 629 18.24 10.31 17.03
C SER A 629 17.49 9.48 18.08
N THR A 630 17.16 10.11 19.20
CA THR A 630 16.62 9.46 20.41
C THR A 630 15.40 8.59 20.14
N ASP A 631 14.47 9.05 19.31
CA ASP A 631 13.20 8.36 19.04
C ASP A 631 13.36 7.21 18.03
N GLU A 632 14.39 7.27 17.18
CA GLU A 632 14.55 6.42 15.99
C GLU A 632 15.59 5.30 16.20
N ALA A 633 16.39 5.37 17.27
CA ALA A 633 17.30 4.31 17.68
C ALA A 633 16.56 2.97 17.91
N ALA A 634 15.27 3.03 18.27
CA ALA A 634 14.39 1.88 18.41
C ALA A 634 14.18 1.11 17.09
N PHE A 635 14.48 1.67 15.92
CA PHE A 635 14.38 0.95 14.64
C PHE A 635 15.64 0.18 14.27
N TRP A 636 16.66 0.22 15.12
CA TRP A 636 17.96 -0.39 14.89
C TRP A 636 18.36 -1.32 16.03
N GLU A 637 19.00 -2.43 15.67
CA GLU A 637 19.56 -3.41 16.61
C GLU A 637 21.07 -3.52 16.38
N ALA A 638 21.82 -3.47 17.49
CA ALA A 638 23.25 -3.69 17.48
C ALA A 638 23.54 -5.19 17.72
N GLU A 639 24.28 -5.80 16.80
CA GLU A 639 24.74 -7.18 16.86
C GLU A 639 26.29 -7.16 16.84
N GLY A 640 26.89 -7.03 18.03
CA GLY A 640 28.34 -6.82 18.16
C GLY A 640 28.78 -5.50 17.54
N ASN A 641 29.71 -5.56 16.57
CA ASN A 641 30.19 -4.37 15.84
C ASN A 641 29.35 -4.03 14.60
N ARG A 642 28.15 -4.59 14.46
CA ARG A 642 27.27 -4.35 13.31
C ARG A 642 25.93 -3.80 13.78
N VAL A 643 25.35 -2.92 12.96
CA VAL A 643 24.00 -2.38 13.18
C VAL A 643 23.12 -2.81 12.02
N ARG A 644 21.90 -3.26 12.34
CA ARG A 644 20.88 -3.70 11.37
C ARG A 644 19.52 -3.15 11.78
N PRO A 645 18.56 -3.03 10.85
CA PRO A 645 17.19 -2.72 11.22
C PRO A 645 16.64 -3.78 12.18
N ALA A 646 15.78 -3.35 13.10
CA ALA A 646 15.12 -4.23 14.06
C ALA A 646 14.30 -5.32 13.34
N ARG A 647 14.30 -6.55 13.89
CA ARG A 647 13.60 -7.68 13.25
C ARG A 647 12.08 -7.54 13.28
N ASP A 648 11.57 -6.86 14.29
CA ASP A 648 10.16 -6.56 14.55
C ASP A 648 9.80 -5.12 14.12
N LEU A 649 10.55 -4.52 13.18
CA LEU A 649 10.33 -3.16 12.70
C LEU A 649 8.86 -2.87 12.35
N SER A 650 8.19 -3.75 11.60
CA SER A 650 6.78 -3.59 11.24
C SER A 650 5.85 -3.57 12.47
N ARG A 651 6.16 -4.35 13.50
CA ARG A 651 5.42 -4.29 14.77
C ARG A 651 5.72 -2.98 15.52
N ARG A 652 6.98 -2.52 15.52
CA ARG A 652 7.38 -1.24 16.14
C ARG A 652 6.79 -0.03 15.43
N LEU A 653 6.56 -0.12 14.11
CA LEU A 653 5.79 0.86 13.37
C LEU A 653 4.37 0.95 13.94
N CYS A 654 3.68 -0.19 14.06
CA CYS A 654 2.30 -0.23 14.58
C CYS A 654 2.18 -0.06 16.10
N VAL A 655 3.26 0.10 16.88
CA VAL A 655 3.21 0.21 18.36
C VAL A 655 3.76 1.57 18.78
N ARG A 656 2.96 2.38 19.48
CA ARG A 656 3.50 3.55 20.17
C ARG A 656 4.33 3.10 21.39
N PHE A 657 5.61 3.43 21.37
CA PHE A 657 6.39 3.59 22.60
C PHE A 657 5.94 4.87 23.32
N ARG A 658 5.49 4.72 24.58
CA ARG A 658 5.59 5.77 25.60
C ARG A 658 6.07 5.14 26.89
N ALA A 659 7.35 5.33 27.19
CA ALA A 659 7.85 5.61 28.53
C ALA A 659 9.29 6.11 28.41
N SER A 660 9.50 7.41 28.62
CA SER A 660 10.80 7.88 29.11
C SER A 660 11.04 7.21 30.47
N PRO A 661 12.21 6.60 30.74
CA PRO A 661 12.52 6.08 32.06
C PRO A 661 12.90 7.27 32.94
N ASN A 662 11.92 7.96 33.50
CA ASN A 662 12.11 8.90 34.61
C ASN A 662 10.76 9.22 35.25
N SER A 663 10.22 8.26 36.00
CA SER A 663 9.34 8.54 37.14
C SER A 663 9.29 7.31 38.05
N GLU A 664 10.44 6.91 38.58
CA GLU A 664 10.49 6.21 39.87
C GLU A 664 11.16 7.14 40.87
N SER A 665 10.36 7.96 41.55
CA SER A 665 10.49 8.24 42.98
C SER A 665 9.45 9.28 43.39
N GLU A 666 8.32 8.83 43.92
CA GLU A 666 7.61 9.52 44.99
C GLU A 666 6.47 8.63 45.47
N ALA A 667 6.81 7.74 46.40
CA ALA A 667 5.86 7.01 47.21
C ALA A 667 6.42 6.93 48.63
N SER A 668 6.24 8.00 49.40
CA SER A 668 6.07 7.91 50.86
C SER A 668 5.51 9.22 51.39
N ASP A 669 4.19 9.30 51.58
CA ASP A 669 3.64 10.04 52.71
C ASP A 669 2.28 9.46 53.07
N VAL A 670 2.28 8.71 54.17
CA VAL A 670 1.09 8.21 54.86
C VAL A 670 0.73 9.25 55.92
N PRO A 671 -0.47 9.85 55.93
CA PRO A 671 -0.87 10.70 57.03
C PRO A 671 -1.31 9.83 58.22
N ALA A 672 -0.69 10.10 59.36
CA ALA A 672 -1.03 9.52 60.66
C ALA A 672 -2.46 9.92 61.11
N PRO A 673 -3.17 9.06 61.87
CA PRO A 673 -4.46 9.42 62.44
C PRO A 673 -4.26 10.32 63.68
N GLY A 674 -4.85 11.51 63.66
CA GLY A 674 -4.88 12.42 64.81
C GLY A 674 -5.83 11.90 65.92
N PRO A 675 -5.55 12.20 67.21
CA PRO A 675 -6.31 11.65 68.33
C PRO A 675 -7.52 12.53 68.72
N ARG A 676 -8.62 11.81 68.97
CA ARG A 676 -9.89 12.17 69.64
C ARG A 676 -10.86 13.13 68.95
#